data_AF-A0A4R1BR51-F1
#
_entry.id   AF-A0A4R1BR51-F1
#
_cell.length_a   1.000
_cell.length_b   1.000
_cell.length_c   1.000
_cell.angle_alpha   90.00
_cell.angle_beta   90.00
_cell.angle_gamma   90.00
#
_symmetry.space_group_name_H-M   'P 1'
#
loop_
_entity.id
_entity.type
_entity.pdbx_description
1 polymer ?
#
loop_
_entity_poly.entity_id
_entity_poly.type
_entity_poly.pdbx_seq_one_letter_code
_entity_poly.pdbx_strand_id
1 'polypeptide(L)'
;MFNRGRARDQQALDEAQQTWWPVSMKTHDKRIQWWREARFGMFMHWGIYSLPGGEWKGQRVSGYAEHLMRKEKISRADYLELASHFNPVRFNADEWIRQAKGAGMRYFIITAKHHDGFAMFDSKVSDFDIVDRTPFKRDPMAELAAAARKQGIRFGFYYSHAFDWEHPDAPGNDWEYNNPGGDKNLHGGRDWYDLHPDMLEKARHYVDEKVIPQLRELLTKYHPDILWFDTPQKLPLSENIRILKAIRAIDPNVVVNGRLVRTAGANLGDYRNTADRPAEFFPVEGDWEAIPTTNESYGYHKFDSSHKPVGHFVQLLASAASRGGNLLMNIGPKGDGAIDDKDQRILAGIGSWLKRNGESIYGTEKSSIAPQSWGVSTTRGSRIYLHVFQWPRNGQLEVGGLRTAPTRVSLLADPKKSFTARGTNNGLVISLPALPIDSINTVLVLDFKGKPAADTVRYLSPNVARTRLLAFDAGQQGKGFSFGDGKTDRYYVEGWKSKDQWLSWTFRTPTAANYHLRIRYLAPAETSGGTYALTGGDFYTQQAVSTSKGVVTQDLGYLWLKNGLNRIELKPVQIGGSELMKPLELQLEPVAEAFSLPKVFADAEAQTRVMLGEIPRAQAARSSLTTGGTPGSAGVDLVSPRTLDSGRLRLVTARDWTSGFFPGVLWQLYAYTQKPEWKAVAARFTAPIEKEKTNATTHDMGFKVYCSFGTGYALTGDAHYKEVILQSARTLSTRFNKTAGVIRSWDHSKQKWDFPVIIDNMMNLELLFAATRLSGDSSFYRIAVSHADNTMKNHFRPDYSSYHVVDYDSTAFGRINKKTTHQGYADASAWARGQGWGLYGYTMCFRETRNPRYLQQAEKIAAYILSHPNMPEDGVPYWDFNAPAIPAEPRDASAAAVIASGLYELSTYSKDGKKYRAAADRIVENLTRSYRAPVGTARGFLLLHSTGSKPSNSEVDVPLNYADYYYLEALLRRKKLQEGKKLF
;
A
#
# COMPACT_ATOMS: atom_id res chain seq x y z
N MET A 1 -5.16 27.98 -15.09
CA MET A 1 -5.90 27.00 -15.91
C MET A 1 -7.16 27.58 -16.55
N PHE A 2 -7.70 28.71 -16.10
CA PHE A 2 -8.82 29.34 -16.79
C PHE A 2 -8.34 30.54 -17.60
N ASN A 3 -8.87 30.70 -18.81
CA ASN A 3 -8.79 31.96 -19.54
C ASN A 3 -9.81 32.94 -18.93
N ARG A 4 -9.39 34.19 -18.72
CA ARG A 4 -10.29 35.28 -18.33
C ARG A 4 -10.86 35.92 -19.59
N GLY A 5 -12.18 36.11 -19.64
CA GLY A 5 -12.84 36.74 -20.78
C GLY A 5 -12.84 38.27 -20.66
N ARG A 6 -12.29 38.96 -21.66
CA ARG A 6 -12.61 40.35 -22.01
C ARG A 6 -13.51 40.39 -23.25
N ALA A 7 -13.90 41.58 -23.71
CA ALA A 7 -14.80 41.75 -24.85
C ALA A 7 -14.42 40.91 -26.10
N ARG A 8 -13.14 40.94 -26.52
CA ARG A 8 -12.61 40.09 -27.62
C ARG A 8 -12.91 38.60 -27.43
N ASP A 9 -12.59 38.11 -26.23
CA ASP A 9 -12.68 36.68 -25.90
C ASP A 9 -14.13 36.24 -25.68
N GLN A 10 -14.97 37.13 -25.15
CA GLN A 10 -16.40 36.91 -25.02
C GLN A 10 -17.07 36.87 -26.39
N GLN A 11 -16.72 37.78 -27.30
CA GLN A 11 -17.24 37.77 -28.67
C GLN A 11 -16.90 36.46 -29.40
N ALA A 12 -15.66 35.98 -29.29
CA ALA A 12 -15.25 34.70 -29.88
C ALA A 12 -16.00 33.50 -29.25
N LEU A 13 -16.24 33.54 -27.94
CA LEU A 13 -17.02 32.52 -27.24
C LEU A 13 -18.49 32.53 -27.68
N ASP A 14 -19.10 33.70 -27.76
CA ASP A 14 -20.49 33.89 -28.18
C ASP A 14 -20.68 33.44 -29.64
N GLU A 15 -19.77 33.83 -30.54
CA GLU A 15 -19.78 33.35 -31.94
C GLU A 15 -19.71 31.82 -31.98
N ALA A 16 -18.76 31.22 -31.26
CA ALA A 16 -18.61 29.76 -31.24
C ALA A 16 -19.89 29.07 -30.74
N GLN A 17 -20.45 29.55 -29.63
CA GLN A 17 -21.67 29.00 -29.01
C GLN A 17 -22.92 29.18 -29.86
N GLN A 18 -22.99 30.21 -30.70
CA GLN A 18 -24.14 30.47 -31.58
C GLN A 18 -24.02 29.81 -32.95
N THR A 19 -22.82 29.41 -33.37
CA THR A 19 -22.56 28.91 -34.74
C THR A 19 -22.15 27.44 -34.76
N TRP A 20 -20.86 27.13 -34.73
CA TRP A 20 -20.32 25.81 -35.04
C TRP A 20 -20.25 24.87 -33.83
N TRP A 21 -20.19 25.38 -32.60
CA TRP A 21 -20.08 24.53 -31.41
C TRP A 21 -21.34 23.66 -31.19
N PRO A 22 -22.58 24.19 -31.26
CA PRO A 22 -23.77 23.35 -31.15
C PRO A 22 -23.84 22.25 -32.23
N VAL A 23 -23.36 22.55 -33.44
CA VAL A 23 -23.29 21.57 -34.54
C VAL A 23 -22.30 20.44 -34.20
N SER A 24 -21.12 20.79 -33.69
CA SER A 24 -20.11 19.83 -33.20
C SER A 24 -20.61 18.95 -32.05
N MET A 25 -21.54 19.45 -31.23
CA MET A 25 -22.10 18.71 -30.09
C MET A 25 -23.18 17.71 -30.48
N LYS A 26 -23.78 17.79 -31.68
CA LYS A 26 -24.77 16.81 -32.15
C LYS A 26 -24.22 15.38 -32.22
N THR A 27 -22.91 15.22 -32.44
CA THR A 27 -22.22 13.92 -32.53
C THR A 27 -21.38 13.59 -31.30
N HIS A 28 -21.42 14.43 -30.25
CA HIS A 28 -20.56 14.30 -29.06
C HIS A 28 -20.65 12.93 -28.40
N ASP A 29 -21.86 12.44 -28.12
CA ASP A 29 -22.04 11.16 -27.44
C ASP A 29 -21.45 9.99 -28.23
N LYS A 30 -21.65 9.98 -29.56
CA LYS A 30 -21.06 8.96 -30.44
C LYS A 30 -19.54 9.06 -30.46
N ARG A 31 -19.00 10.29 -30.50
CA ARG A 31 -17.56 10.58 -30.53
C ARG A 31 -16.86 10.10 -29.26
N ILE A 32 -17.41 10.37 -28.08
CA ILE A 32 -16.78 10.06 -26.80
C ILE A 32 -17.13 8.66 -26.25
N GLN A 33 -18.04 7.93 -26.88
CA GLN A 33 -18.52 6.64 -26.37
C GLN A 33 -17.38 5.64 -26.08
N TRP A 34 -16.43 5.50 -27.00
CA TRP A 34 -15.29 4.58 -26.80
C TRP A 34 -14.45 4.99 -25.58
N TRP A 35 -14.33 6.29 -25.31
CA TRP A 35 -13.56 6.82 -24.19
C TRP A 35 -14.29 6.55 -22.87
N ARG A 36 -15.62 6.69 -22.83
CA ARG A 36 -16.43 6.32 -21.65
C ARG A 36 -16.28 4.84 -21.30
N GLU A 37 -16.21 3.98 -22.33
CA GLU A 37 -16.01 2.54 -22.16
C GLU A 37 -14.58 2.19 -21.72
N ALA A 38 -13.59 2.93 -22.21
CA ALA A 38 -12.18 2.67 -22.00
C ALA A 38 -11.73 2.76 -20.54
N ARG A 39 -12.20 3.78 -19.79
CA ARG A 39 -11.87 4.11 -18.38
C ARG A 39 -10.39 4.32 -18.01
N PHE A 40 -9.45 3.69 -18.71
CA PHE A 40 -8.03 3.67 -18.36
C PHE A 40 -7.14 3.75 -19.60
N GLY A 41 -6.24 4.74 -19.61
CA GLY A 41 -5.28 5.00 -20.69
C GLY A 41 -3.87 5.24 -20.17
N MET A 42 -2.90 5.11 -21.08
CA MET A 42 -1.51 5.48 -20.86
C MET A 42 -1.28 6.92 -21.29
N PHE A 43 -0.68 7.70 -20.41
CA PHE A 43 0.00 8.93 -20.79
C PHE A 43 1.50 8.68 -20.85
N MET A 44 2.19 9.27 -21.82
CA MET A 44 3.63 9.19 -21.91
C MET A 44 4.24 10.55 -22.21
N HIS A 45 5.09 11.02 -21.29
CA HIS A 45 5.91 12.21 -21.50
C HIS A 45 7.31 11.79 -21.88
N TRP A 46 7.62 11.96 -23.16
CA TRP A 46 8.91 11.63 -23.73
C TRP A 46 9.34 12.69 -24.74
N GLY A 47 10.59 13.12 -24.61
CA GLY A 47 11.18 14.23 -25.34
C GLY A 47 12.66 14.38 -24.97
N ILE A 48 13.33 15.39 -25.54
CA ILE A 48 14.78 15.61 -25.37
C ILE A 48 15.17 15.70 -23.88
N TYR A 49 14.31 16.28 -23.03
CA TYR A 49 14.48 16.34 -21.57
C TYR A 49 14.64 14.97 -20.87
N SER A 50 14.30 13.87 -21.53
CA SER A 50 14.43 12.50 -20.98
C SER A 50 15.88 12.00 -20.97
N LEU A 51 16.74 12.57 -21.81
CA LEU A 51 18.17 12.27 -21.85
C LEU A 51 18.91 12.74 -20.58
N PRO A 52 18.80 14.01 -20.15
CA PRO A 52 19.38 14.47 -18.89
C PRO A 52 18.67 13.89 -17.65
N GLY A 53 17.36 13.67 -17.73
CA GLY A 53 16.59 13.01 -16.68
C GLY A 53 16.55 13.77 -15.35
N GLY A 54 16.44 15.10 -15.39
CA GLY A 54 16.48 15.96 -14.19
C GLY A 54 17.90 16.35 -13.74
N GLU A 55 18.87 16.36 -14.65
CA GLU A 55 20.23 16.84 -14.42
C GLU A 55 20.64 17.85 -15.49
N TRP A 56 21.34 18.92 -15.12
CA TRP A 56 21.92 19.83 -16.08
C TRP A 56 23.34 20.21 -15.64
N LYS A 57 24.32 20.08 -16.55
CA LYS A 57 25.75 20.38 -16.29
C LYS A 57 26.27 19.73 -14.99
N GLY A 58 25.90 18.46 -14.75
CA GLY A 58 26.30 17.67 -13.58
C GLY A 58 25.55 17.99 -12.28
N GLN A 59 24.56 18.91 -12.31
CA GLN A 59 23.78 19.31 -11.15
C GLN A 59 22.36 18.74 -11.21
N ARG A 60 21.88 18.24 -10.07
CA ARG A 60 20.49 17.80 -9.93
C ARG A 60 19.53 18.99 -10.00
N VAL A 61 18.54 18.89 -10.87
CA VAL A 61 17.44 19.85 -10.98
C VAL A 61 16.21 19.27 -10.27
N SER A 62 15.44 20.11 -9.60
CA SER A 62 14.26 19.70 -8.84
C SER A 62 12.95 20.00 -9.58
N GLY A 63 11.92 19.23 -9.26
CA GLY A 63 10.59 19.36 -9.85
C GLY A 63 10.43 18.48 -11.08
N TYR A 64 9.64 18.96 -12.04
CA TYR A 64 9.31 18.24 -13.26
C TYR A 64 10.50 18.22 -14.23
N ALA A 65 10.92 17.02 -14.63
CA ALA A 65 12.07 16.85 -15.54
C ALA A 65 11.79 17.42 -16.93
N GLU A 66 10.54 17.37 -17.40
CA GLU A 66 10.12 17.96 -18.67
C GLU A 66 10.16 19.51 -18.68
N HIS A 67 10.39 20.14 -17.52
CA HIS A 67 10.56 21.58 -17.39
C HIS A 67 12.03 22.03 -17.35
N LEU A 68 12.97 21.15 -17.66
CA LEU A 68 14.41 21.42 -17.57
C LEU A 68 14.85 22.69 -18.32
N MET A 69 14.39 22.87 -19.57
CA MET A 69 14.76 24.03 -20.40
C MET A 69 14.40 25.36 -19.71
N ARG A 70 13.18 25.49 -19.20
CA ARG A 70 12.75 26.68 -18.44
C ARG A 70 13.50 26.81 -17.10
N LYS A 71 13.62 25.72 -16.35
CA LYS A 71 14.18 25.75 -14.99
C LYS A 71 15.64 26.22 -14.98
N GLU A 72 16.41 25.73 -15.94
CA GLU A 72 17.82 26.04 -16.07
C GLU A 72 18.09 27.14 -17.11
N LYS A 73 17.04 27.78 -17.64
CA LYS A 73 17.11 28.86 -18.64
C LYS A 73 18.01 28.49 -19.81
N ILE A 74 17.84 27.26 -20.31
CA ILE A 74 18.64 26.70 -21.39
C ILE A 74 18.26 27.44 -22.67
N SER A 75 19.26 28.00 -23.36
CA SER A 75 19.06 28.68 -24.65
C SER A 75 18.58 27.69 -25.71
N ARG A 76 17.90 28.18 -26.76
CA ARG A 76 17.54 27.35 -27.92
C ARG A 76 18.77 26.63 -28.51
N ALA A 77 19.90 27.33 -28.60
CA ALA A 77 21.15 26.77 -29.11
C ALA A 77 21.67 25.62 -28.24
N ASP A 78 21.73 25.80 -26.92
CA ASP A 78 22.16 24.75 -25.99
C ASP A 78 21.19 23.55 -25.98
N TYR A 79 19.89 23.79 -26.19
CA TYR A 79 18.90 22.71 -26.27
C TYR A 79 19.02 21.91 -27.56
N LEU A 80 19.36 22.56 -28.69
CA LEU A 80 19.70 21.86 -29.93
C LEU A 80 20.98 21.04 -29.80
N GLU A 81 21.97 21.55 -29.06
CA GLU A 81 23.16 20.75 -28.74
C GLU A 81 22.77 19.53 -27.90
N LEU A 82 21.87 19.66 -26.92
CA LEU A 82 21.35 18.49 -26.20
C LEU A 82 20.62 17.51 -27.12
N ALA A 83 19.83 18.01 -28.07
CA ALA A 83 19.09 17.20 -29.04
C ALA A 83 20.02 16.45 -30.01
N SER A 84 21.20 17.00 -30.33
CA SER A 84 22.18 16.36 -31.20
C SER A 84 22.74 15.05 -30.63
N HIS A 85 22.61 14.84 -29.31
CA HIS A 85 22.98 13.58 -28.62
C HIS A 85 21.80 12.64 -28.37
N PHE A 86 20.57 13.03 -28.72
CA PHE A 86 19.38 12.23 -28.45
C PHE A 86 19.26 11.06 -29.44
N ASN A 87 19.68 9.87 -29.03
CA ASN A 87 19.60 8.65 -29.84
C ASN A 87 18.95 7.48 -29.07
N PRO A 88 17.62 7.33 -29.13
CA PRO A 88 16.92 6.30 -28.37
C PRO A 88 17.02 4.91 -29.02
N VAL A 89 18.20 4.31 -28.91
CA VAL A 89 18.54 3.01 -29.52
C VAL A 89 17.70 1.83 -29.00
N ARG A 90 17.03 1.98 -27.86
CA ARG A 90 16.15 0.97 -27.27
C ARG A 90 14.66 1.24 -27.52
N PHE A 91 14.32 2.31 -28.23
CA PHE A 91 12.93 2.59 -28.58
C PHE A 91 12.36 1.49 -29.49
N ASN A 92 11.19 0.99 -29.11
CA ASN A 92 10.41 0.04 -29.88
C ASN A 92 8.91 0.30 -29.68
N ALA A 93 8.26 0.81 -30.72
CA ALA A 93 6.84 1.16 -30.69
C ALA A 93 5.93 -0.03 -30.38
N ASP A 94 6.20 -1.20 -30.98
CA ASP A 94 5.44 -2.42 -30.74
C ASP A 94 5.52 -2.85 -29.26
N GLU A 95 6.69 -2.73 -28.63
CA GLU A 95 6.88 -3.07 -27.23
C GLU A 95 6.17 -2.09 -26.30
N TRP A 96 6.28 -0.77 -26.55
CA TRP A 96 5.60 0.23 -25.73
C TRP A 96 4.07 0.06 -25.74
N ILE A 97 3.47 -0.12 -26.93
CA ILE A 97 2.03 -0.36 -27.06
C ILE A 97 1.64 -1.70 -26.42
N ARG A 98 2.49 -2.73 -26.53
CA ARG A 98 2.25 -4.03 -25.90
C ARG A 98 2.26 -3.93 -24.38
N GLN A 99 3.15 -3.13 -23.80
CA GLN A 99 3.17 -2.88 -22.35
C GLN A 99 1.93 -2.12 -21.91
N ALA A 100 1.49 -1.10 -22.63
CA ALA A 100 0.23 -0.40 -22.35
C ALA A 100 -0.98 -1.36 -22.38
N LYS A 101 -1.08 -2.18 -23.43
CA LYS A 101 -2.12 -3.20 -23.56
C LYS A 101 -2.05 -4.25 -22.46
N GLY A 102 -0.84 -4.72 -22.12
CA GLY A 102 -0.59 -5.67 -21.05
C GLY A 102 -0.97 -5.13 -19.67
N ALA A 103 -0.82 -3.82 -19.46
CA ALA A 103 -1.29 -3.11 -18.28
C ALA A 103 -2.81 -2.91 -18.24
N GLY A 104 -3.54 -3.31 -19.29
CA GLY A 104 -4.99 -3.14 -19.40
C GLY A 104 -5.42 -1.75 -19.88
N MET A 105 -4.52 -0.91 -20.37
CA MET A 105 -4.92 0.39 -20.92
C MET A 105 -5.58 0.21 -22.29
N ARG A 106 -6.59 1.04 -22.58
CA ARG A 106 -7.39 0.98 -23.81
C ARG A 106 -7.06 2.09 -24.80
N TYR A 107 -6.33 3.10 -24.35
CA TYR A 107 -5.84 4.19 -25.17
C TYR A 107 -4.45 4.63 -24.71
N PHE A 108 -3.70 5.23 -25.64
CA PHE A 108 -2.33 5.67 -25.45
C PHE A 108 -2.17 7.08 -26.00
N ILE A 109 -1.74 8.01 -25.15
CA ILE A 109 -1.49 9.41 -25.49
C ILE A 109 -0.02 9.72 -25.21
N ILE A 110 0.67 10.28 -26.20
CA ILE A 110 2.08 10.66 -26.09
C ILE A 110 2.31 12.11 -26.48
N THR A 111 3.30 12.74 -25.85
CA THR A 111 3.77 14.10 -26.18
C THR A 111 4.30 14.17 -27.62
N ALA A 112 3.47 14.62 -28.56
CA ALA A 112 3.90 14.97 -29.91
C ALA A 112 4.78 16.24 -29.89
N LYS A 113 4.47 17.17 -28.98
CA LYS A 113 5.26 18.35 -28.67
C LYS A 113 4.99 18.80 -27.24
N HIS A 114 6.04 18.99 -26.43
CA HIS A 114 5.93 19.56 -25.09
C HIS A 114 6.24 21.07 -25.09
N HIS A 115 6.36 21.69 -23.91
CA HIS A 115 6.69 23.10 -23.75
C HIS A 115 8.06 23.49 -24.31
N ASP A 116 8.99 22.55 -24.43
CA ASP A 116 10.29 22.77 -25.10
C ASP A 116 10.15 23.14 -26.58
N GLY A 117 8.95 22.95 -27.17
CA GLY A 117 8.67 23.26 -28.56
C GLY A 117 9.17 22.20 -29.54
N PHE A 118 9.83 21.14 -29.05
CA PHE A 118 10.47 20.11 -29.87
C PHE A 118 9.44 19.11 -30.40
N ALA A 119 9.29 19.06 -31.72
CA ALA A 119 8.37 18.11 -32.34
C ALA A 119 8.98 16.71 -32.32
N MET A 120 8.29 15.77 -31.69
CA MET A 120 8.69 14.36 -31.61
C MET A 120 8.27 13.55 -32.85
N PHE A 121 7.98 14.24 -33.96
CA PHE A 121 7.54 13.69 -35.24
C PHE A 121 8.18 14.47 -36.39
N ASP A 122 8.22 13.90 -37.60
CA ASP A 122 8.72 14.59 -38.80
C ASP A 122 7.73 15.67 -39.24
N SER A 123 8.03 16.93 -38.92
CA SER A 123 7.18 18.11 -39.08
C SER A 123 7.70 18.98 -40.22
N LYS A 124 6.89 19.26 -41.24
CA LYS A 124 7.27 20.15 -42.35
C LYS A 124 7.14 21.64 -42.02
N VAL A 125 6.66 21.95 -40.82
CA VAL A 125 6.44 23.31 -40.34
C VAL A 125 7.69 23.95 -39.75
N SER A 126 8.58 23.15 -39.16
CA SER A 126 9.78 23.62 -38.48
C SER A 126 10.80 22.49 -38.43
N ASP A 127 12.07 22.83 -38.64
CA ASP A 127 13.21 21.91 -38.51
C ASP A 127 13.59 21.62 -37.05
N PHE A 128 12.84 22.14 -36.07
CA PHE A 128 13.04 21.87 -34.64
C PHE A 128 12.32 20.57 -34.23
N ASP A 129 12.74 19.48 -34.86
CA ASP A 129 12.11 18.17 -34.72
C ASP A 129 13.09 17.00 -34.59
N ILE A 130 12.56 15.84 -34.21
CA ILE A 130 13.34 14.64 -33.93
C ILE A 130 14.09 14.11 -35.16
N VAL A 131 13.53 14.24 -36.36
CA VAL A 131 14.13 13.70 -37.58
C VAL A 131 15.27 14.60 -38.06
N ASP A 132 15.08 15.91 -38.01
CA ASP A 132 16.05 16.87 -38.51
C ASP A 132 17.20 17.08 -37.52
N ARG A 133 16.91 17.18 -36.21
CA ARG A 133 17.91 17.62 -35.21
C ARG A 133 18.61 16.53 -34.42
N THR A 134 18.19 15.27 -34.55
CA THR A 134 18.76 14.17 -33.77
C THR A 134 19.40 13.10 -34.65
N PRO A 135 20.33 12.28 -34.13
CA PRO A 135 20.86 11.10 -34.82
C PRO A 135 19.83 9.97 -34.99
N PHE A 136 18.65 10.05 -34.37
CA PHE A 136 17.64 8.99 -34.43
C PHE A 136 17.02 8.83 -35.82
N LYS A 137 16.79 9.94 -36.52
CA LYS A 137 16.28 10.04 -37.91
C LYS A 137 14.97 9.31 -38.24
N ARG A 138 14.30 8.72 -37.25
CA ARG A 138 13.02 8.02 -37.38
C ARG A 138 11.88 8.89 -36.87
N ASP A 139 10.67 8.64 -37.37
CA ASP A 139 9.43 9.25 -36.88
C ASP A 139 8.74 8.30 -35.87
N PRO A 140 8.99 8.44 -34.56
CA PRO A 140 8.44 7.54 -33.57
C PRO A 140 6.91 7.68 -33.42
N MET A 141 6.32 8.83 -33.79
CA MET A 141 4.86 9.00 -33.73
C MET A 141 4.16 8.18 -34.82
N ALA A 142 4.73 8.11 -36.02
CA ALA A 142 4.26 7.21 -37.08
C ALA A 142 4.32 5.74 -36.62
N GLU A 143 5.44 5.33 -36.05
CA GLU A 143 5.64 3.96 -35.58
C GLU A 143 4.67 3.59 -34.45
N LEU A 144 4.44 4.49 -33.49
CA LEU A 144 3.50 4.28 -32.38
C LEU A 144 2.05 4.25 -32.85
N ALA A 145 1.65 5.13 -33.77
CA ALA A 145 0.31 5.10 -34.36
C ALA A 145 0.03 3.77 -35.09
N ALA A 146 1.01 3.29 -35.86
CA ALA A 146 0.93 2.01 -36.55
C ALA A 146 0.86 0.82 -35.56
N ALA A 147 1.70 0.83 -34.52
CA ALA A 147 1.69 -0.20 -33.47
C ALA A 147 0.37 -0.21 -32.68
N ALA A 148 -0.17 0.97 -32.34
CA ALA A 148 -1.46 1.10 -31.65
C ALA A 148 -2.60 0.52 -32.48
N ARG A 149 -2.66 0.88 -33.78
CA ARG A 149 -3.64 0.32 -34.73
C ARG A 149 -3.51 -1.20 -34.84
N LYS A 150 -2.29 -1.71 -35.01
CA LYS A 150 -1.99 -3.16 -35.08
C LYS A 150 -2.45 -3.91 -33.83
N GLN A 151 -2.35 -3.28 -32.66
CA GLN A 151 -2.67 -3.93 -31.38
C GLN A 151 -4.09 -3.61 -30.86
N GLY A 152 -4.88 -2.80 -31.57
CA GLY A 152 -6.24 -2.43 -31.20
C GLY A 152 -6.32 -1.49 -30.00
N ILE A 153 -5.34 -0.59 -29.86
CA ILE A 153 -5.31 0.47 -28.84
C ILE A 153 -5.66 1.79 -29.51
N ARG A 154 -6.57 2.56 -28.90
CA ARG A 154 -6.89 3.92 -29.36
C ARG A 154 -5.67 4.82 -29.15
N PHE A 155 -5.36 5.66 -30.11
CA PHE A 155 -4.10 6.40 -30.12
C PHE A 155 -4.35 7.90 -30.17
N GLY A 156 -3.50 8.68 -29.49
CA GLY A 156 -3.64 10.12 -29.50
C GLY A 156 -2.38 10.86 -29.13
N PHE A 157 -2.48 12.19 -29.18
CA PHE A 157 -1.36 13.07 -28.92
C PHE A 157 -1.67 14.07 -27.83
N TYR A 158 -0.66 14.30 -27.00
CA TYR A 158 -0.54 15.56 -26.29
C TYR A 158 0.14 16.59 -27.18
N TYR A 159 -0.37 17.81 -27.18
CA TYR A 159 0.23 18.93 -27.89
C TYR A 159 0.21 20.21 -27.05
N SER A 160 1.39 20.76 -26.80
CA SER A 160 1.53 22.06 -26.14
C SER A 160 1.27 23.22 -27.08
N HIS A 161 0.01 23.65 -27.15
CA HIS A 161 -0.44 24.70 -28.07
C HIS A 161 -0.18 26.12 -27.56
N ALA A 162 -0.20 26.34 -26.25
CA ALA A 162 -0.21 27.69 -25.68
C ALA A 162 1.14 28.10 -25.07
N PHE A 163 2.08 27.17 -24.95
CA PHE A 163 3.37 27.39 -24.29
C PHE A 163 4.45 26.64 -25.04
N ASP A 164 5.37 27.39 -25.64
CA ASP A 164 6.40 26.88 -26.56
C ASP A 164 7.65 27.74 -26.38
N TRP A 165 8.68 27.16 -25.76
CA TRP A 165 9.89 27.88 -25.38
C TRP A 165 10.87 28.05 -26.53
N GLU A 166 10.64 27.37 -27.65
CA GLU A 166 11.49 27.50 -28.82
C GLU A 166 11.11 28.68 -29.68
N HIS A 167 9.81 28.97 -29.78
CA HIS A 167 9.32 29.89 -30.79
C HIS A 167 9.40 31.37 -30.32
N PRO A 168 10.03 32.28 -31.11
CA PRO A 168 10.25 33.67 -30.69
C PRO A 168 8.96 34.49 -30.51
N ASP A 169 7.87 34.11 -31.17
CA ASP A 169 6.57 34.77 -31.01
C ASP A 169 5.60 34.05 -30.05
N ALA A 170 5.99 32.89 -29.49
CA ALA A 170 5.16 32.17 -28.55
C ALA A 170 5.32 32.67 -27.10
N PRO A 171 4.26 32.65 -26.28
CA PRO A 171 4.38 32.98 -24.85
C PRO A 171 5.34 32.01 -24.13
N GLY A 172 6.20 32.56 -23.26
CA GLY A 172 6.88 31.81 -22.21
C GLY A 172 8.37 31.98 -22.06
N ASN A 173 9.15 31.88 -23.15
CA ASN A 173 10.60 32.01 -23.07
C ASN A 173 10.99 33.49 -22.84
N ASP A 174 11.04 33.85 -21.55
CA ASP A 174 11.38 35.19 -21.10
C ASP A 174 12.87 35.36 -20.79
N TRP A 175 13.65 34.29 -20.85
CA TRP A 175 15.10 34.33 -20.62
C TRP A 175 15.86 34.67 -21.91
N GLU A 176 15.33 34.30 -23.07
CA GLU A 176 15.96 34.51 -24.38
C GLU A 176 15.21 35.55 -25.23
N TYR A 177 13.87 35.50 -25.30
CA TYR A 177 13.08 36.36 -26.19
C TYR A 177 12.37 37.53 -25.49
N ASN A 178 12.44 37.60 -24.16
CA ASN A 178 11.65 38.54 -23.35
C ASN A 178 10.13 38.43 -23.61
N ASN A 179 9.66 37.21 -23.94
CA ASN A 179 8.26 36.95 -24.21
C ASN A 179 7.41 37.04 -22.92
N PRO A 180 6.12 37.38 -23.05
CA PRO A 180 5.21 37.39 -21.91
C PRO A 180 4.88 35.96 -21.46
N GLY A 181 4.23 35.83 -20.31
CA GLY A 181 3.76 34.55 -19.82
C GLY A 181 4.85 33.62 -19.27
N GLY A 182 6.11 34.06 -19.15
CA GLY A 182 7.19 33.33 -18.48
C GLY A 182 7.22 33.49 -16.94
N ASP A 183 8.35 33.16 -16.32
CA ASP A 183 8.60 33.21 -14.87
C ASP A 183 8.97 34.62 -14.36
N LYS A 184 9.52 35.50 -15.22
CA LYS A 184 9.83 36.91 -14.96
C LYS A 184 8.59 37.82 -14.92
N ASN A 185 7.42 37.29 -15.26
CA ASN A 185 6.15 38.03 -15.26
C ASN A 185 6.16 39.32 -16.10
N LEU A 186 6.90 39.31 -17.22
CA LEU A 186 7.00 40.44 -18.15
C LEU A 186 5.62 40.80 -18.73
N HIS A 187 5.46 42.07 -19.10
CA HIS A 187 4.28 42.60 -19.82
C HIS A 187 2.96 42.25 -19.12
N GLY A 188 2.92 42.30 -17.79
CA GLY A 188 1.70 41.99 -17.03
C GLY A 188 1.40 40.49 -16.84
N GLY A 189 2.33 39.61 -17.19
CA GLY A 189 2.29 38.21 -16.78
C GLY A 189 1.25 37.38 -17.52
N ARG A 190 0.25 36.87 -16.78
CA ARG A 190 -0.84 36.05 -17.36
C ARG A 190 -1.89 36.87 -18.10
N ASP A 191 -1.99 38.17 -17.80
CA ASP A 191 -2.95 39.09 -18.40
C ASP A 191 -2.27 39.93 -19.51
N TRP A 192 -1.19 39.43 -20.11
CA TRP A 192 -0.36 40.18 -21.05
C TRP A 192 -1.09 40.59 -22.32
N TYR A 193 -1.90 39.69 -22.90
CA TYR A 193 -2.66 39.89 -24.14
C TYR A 193 -3.80 40.91 -24.01
N ASP A 194 -3.98 41.38 -22.79
CA ASP A 194 -5.06 42.19 -22.29
C ASP A 194 -4.52 43.57 -21.88
N LEU A 195 -3.30 43.61 -21.35
CA LEU A 195 -2.56 44.83 -21.03
C LEU A 195 -1.76 45.36 -22.23
N HIS A 196 -1.34 44.47 -23.13
CA HIS A 196 -0.54 44.75 -24.32
C HIS A 196 -1.18 44.10 -25.56
N PRO A 197 -2.31 44.65 -26.04
CA PRO A 197 -3.01 44.12 -27.21
C PRO A 197 -2.18 44.19 -28.50
N ASP A 198 -1.18 45.06 -28.56
CA ASP A 198 -0.19 45.14 -29.65
C ASP A 198 0.63 43.85 -29.81
N MET A 199 0.83 43.10 -28.72
CA MET A 199 1.55 41.82 -28.75
C MET A 199 0.68 40.64 -29.23
N LEU A 200 -0.63 40.83 -29.43
CA LEU A 200 -1.53 39.77 -29.91
C LEU A 200 -1.14 39.25 -31.29
N GLU A 201 -0.60 40.12 -32.14
CA GLU A 201 -0.21 39.75 -33.49
C GLU A 201 0.90 38.70 -33.49
N LYS A 202 1.83 38.75 -32.52
CA LYS A 202 2.85 37.71 -32.34
C LYS A 202 2.23 36.35 -31.99
N ALA A 203 1.33 36.32 -31.02
CA ALA A 203 0.65 35.08 -30.67
C ALA A 203 -0.21 34.55 -31.83
N ARG A 204 -0.85 35.44 -32.60
CA ARG A 204 -1.58 35.08 -33.81
C ARG A 204 -0.65 34.49 -34.87
N HIS A 205 0.49 35.12 -35.11
CA HIS A 205 1.52 34.65 -36.03
C HIS A 205 1.99 33.23 -35.67
N TYR A 206 2.37 33.01 -34.41
CA TYR A 206 2.72 31.68 -33.89
C TYR A 206 1.60 30.63 -34.09
N VAL A 207 0.35 31.02 -33.82
CA VAL A 207 -0.81 30.11 -33.96
C VAL A 207 -1.02 29.74 -35.44
N ASP A 208 -0.90 30.71 -36.33
CA ASP A 208 -1.17 30.57 -37.77
C ASP A 208 -0.04 29.83 -38.49
N GLU A 209 1.22 30.07 -38.11
CA GLU A 209 2.39 29.47 -38.78
C GLU A 209 2.80 28.11 -38.19
N LYS A 210 2.65 27.91 -36.87
CA LYS A 210 3.13 26.69 -36.19
C LYS A 210 2.00 25.82 -35.66
N VAL A 211 1.11 26.37 -34.82
CA VAL A 211 0.11 25.56 -34.09
C VAL A 211 -0.91 24.89 -35.00
N ILE A 212 -1.65 25.66 -35.79
CA ILE A 212 -2.70 25.11 -36.67
C ILE A 212 -2.08 24.21 -37.76
N PRO A 213 -0.96 24.58 -38.41
CA PRO A 213 -0.30 23.71 -39.38
C PRO A 213 0.18 22.38 -38.79
N GLN A 214 0.86 22.37 -37.63
CA GLN A 214 1.29 21.11 -36.99
C GLN A 214 0.10 20.27 -36.55
N LEU A 215 -0.99 20.87 -36.05
CA LEU A 215 -2.21 20.12 -35.73
C LEU A 215 -2.84 19.50 -36.99
N ARG A 216 -2.79 20.18 -38.13
CA ARG A 216 -3.20 19.61 -39.42
C ARG A 216 -2.32 18.45 -39.83
N GLU A 217 -1.01 18.53 -39.67
CA GLU A 217 -0.12 17.39 -39.90
C GLU A 217 -0.47 16.22 -38.99
N LEU A 218 -0.66 16.47 -37.69
CA LEU A 218 -0.98 15.43 -36.72
C LEU A 218 -2.30 14.70 -37.07
N LEU A 219 -3.34 15.46 -37.42
CA LEU A 219 -4.66 14.94 -37.76
C LEU A 219 -4.69 14.19 -39.11
N THR A 220 -3.97 14.69 -40.11
CA THR A 220 -4.01 14.12 -41.46
C THR A 220 -2.99 13.01 -41.70
N LYS A 221 -1.84 13.02 -41.02
CA LYS A 221 -0.78 12.01 -41.19
C LYS A 221 -0.99 10.78 -40.30
N TYR A 222 -1.42 10.98 -39.05
CA TYR A 222 -1.48 9.88 -38.06
C TYR A 222 -2.91 9.47 -37.67
N HIS A 223 -3.92 10.31 -37.96
CA HIS A 223 -5.32 10.06 -37.64
C HIS A 223 -5.56 9.65 -36.17
N PRO A 224 -5.19 10.50 -35.19
CA PRO A 224 -5.39 10.20 -33.78
C PRO A 224 -6.88 10.14 -33.42
N ASP A 225 -7.23 9.28 -32.47
CA ASP A 225 -8.55 9.20 -31.85
C ASP A 225 -8.79 10.34 -30.84
N ILE A 226 -7.71 10.91 -30.27
CA ILE A 226 -7.78 11.91 -29.21
C ILE A 226 -6.61 12.91 -29.26
N LEU A 227 -6.92 14.18 -28.99
CA LEU A 227 -5.95 15.26 -28.78
C LEU A 227 -6.10 15.83 -27.36
N TRP A 228 -4.95 15.97 -26.69
CA TRP A 228 -4.85 16.43 -25.32
C TRP A 228 -4.01 17.71 -25.25
N PHE A 229 -4.60 18.80 -24.77
CA PHE A 229 -3.98 20.11 -24.72
C PHE A 229 -3.68 20.57 -23.29
N ASP A 230 -2.71 21.47 -23.14
CA ASP A 230 -2.29 21.97 -21.83
C ASP A 230 -2.10 23.48 -21.75
N THR A 231 -2.14 23.99 -20.52
CA THR A 231 -1.82 25.38 -20.16
C THR A 231 -2.58 26.46 -20.96
N PRO A 232 -3.90 26.35 -21.19
CA PRO A 232 -4.65 27.26 -22.08
C PRO A 232 -4.49 28.75 -21.73
N GLN A 233 -4.29 29.05 -20.44
CA GLN A 233 -4.13 30.41 -19.90
C GLN A 233 -2.91 31.18 -20.41
N LYS A 234 -2.06 30.57 -21.23
CA LYS A 234 -0.89 31.25 -21.81
C LYS A 234 -1.23 31.99 -23.10
N LEU A 235 -2.31 31.58 -23.78
CA LEU A 235 -2.90 32.25 -24.94
C LEU A 235 -4.24 32.91 -24.57
N PRO A 236 -4.65 33.99 -25.27
CA PRO A 236 -6.00 34.53 -25.14
C PRO A 236 -7.06 33.49 -25.54
N LEU A 237 -8.25 33.56 -24.95
CA LEU A 237 -9.32 32.56 -25.18
C LEU A 237 -9.73 32.52 -26.67
N SER A 238 -9.77 33.66 -27.34
CA SER A 238 -10.08 33.77 -28.77
C SER A 238 -9.16 32.94 -29.65
N GLU A 239 -7.85 32.90 -29.38
CA GLU A 239 -6.93 32.05 -30.15
C GLU A 239 -7.12 30.56 -29.83
N ASN A 240 -7.40 30.21 -28.57
CA ASN A 240 -7.76 28.84 -28.20
C ASN A 240 -9.04 28.36 -28.92
N ILE A 241 -10.03 29.25 -29.08
CA ILE A 241 -11.26 28.99 -29.85
C ILE A 241 -10.95 28.82 -31.34
N ARG A 242 -10.06 29.63 -31.93
CA ARG A 242 -9.62 29.48 -33.33
C ARG A 242 -8.96 28.11 -33.56
N ILE A 243 -8.10 27.68 -32.64
CA ILE A 243 -7.45 26.36 -32.70
C ILE A 243 -8.51 25.24 -32.68
N LEU A 244 -9.47 25.29 -31.75
CA LEU A 244 -10.53 24.29 -31.66
C LEU A 244 -11.42 24.28 -32.92
N LYS A 245 -11.77 25.46 -33.45
CA LYS A 245 -12.54 25.60 -34.70
C LYS A 245 -11.80 24.95 -35.87
N ALA A 246 -10.49 25.16 -35.97
CA ALA A 246 -9.65 24.53 -36.98
C ALA A 246 -9.60 23.01 -36.84
N ILE A 247 -9.42 22.49 -35.62
CA ILE A 247 -9.46 21.04 -35.34
C ILE A 247 -10.80 20.45 -35.81
N ARG A 248 -11.92 21.08 -35.45
CA ARG A 248 -13.27 20.60 -35.83
C ARG A 248 -13.55 20.66 -37.32
N ALA A 249 -12.92 21.60 -38.04
CA ALA A 249 -13.00 21.67 -39.48
C ALA A 249 -12.18 20.57 -40.18
N ILE A 250 -11.07 20.13 -39.58
CA ILE A 250 -10.21 19.08 -40.12
C ILE A 250 -10.76 17.69 -39.77
N ASP A 251 -11.10 17.46 -38.50
CA ASP A 251 -11.65 16.19 -38.01
C ASP A 251 -12.78 16.45 -36.98
N PRO A 252 -14.06 16.22 -37.36
CA PRO A 252 -15.18 16.36 -36.45
C PRO A 252 -15.30 15.21 -35.43
N ASN A 253 -14.54 14.13 -35.60
CA ASN A 253 -14.63 12.90 -34.80
C ASN A 253 -13.50 12.73 -33.77
N VAL A 254 -12.40 13.49 -33.87
CA VAL A 254 -11.32 13.42 -32.87
C VAL A 254 -11.79 13.91 -31.50
N VAL A 255 -11.52 13.16 -30.44
CA VAL A 255 -11.83 13.58 -29.06
C VAL A 255 -10.86 14.70 -28.65
N VAL A 256 -11.37 15.77 -28.02
CA VAL A 256 -10.55 16.90 -27.56
C VAL A 256 -10.80 17.15 -26.08
N ASN A 257 -9.72 17.21 -25.29
CA ASN A 257 -9.85 17.49 -23.86
C ASN A 257 -10.34 18.93 -23.58
N GLY A 258 -10.94 19.11 -22.41
CA GLY A 258 -11.48 20.40 -21.99
C GLY A 258 -10.44 21.39 -21.49
N ARG A 259 -9.13 21.12 -21.63
CA ARG A 259 -8.07 22.09 -21.33
C ARG A 259 -7.76 23.00 -22.51
N LEU A 260 -8.21 22.73 -23.75
CA LEU A 260 -7.96 23.66 -24.86
C LEU A 260 -8.74 24.97 -24.68
N VAL A 261 -10.05 24.89 -24.45
CA VAL A 261 -10.94 26.06 -24.29
C VAL A 261 -11.69 25.96 -22.95
N ARG A 262 -11.12 26.57 -21.90
CA ARG A 262 -11.67 26.52 -20.53
C ARG A 262 -11.71 27.89 -19.85
N THR A 263 -12.87 28.26 -19.34
CA THR A 263 -13.08 29.41 -18.45
C THR A 263 -13.72 28.95 -17.14
N ALA A 264 -13.96 29.88 -16.22
CA ALA A 264 -14.69 29.57 -14.98
C ALA A 264 -16.15 29.15 -15.25
N GLY A 265 -16.76 29.67 -16.33
CA GLY A 265 -18.17 29.43 -16.67
C GLY A 265 -18.41 28.53 -17.89
N ALA A 266 -17.39 28.25 -18.71
CA ALA A 266 -17.54 27.49 -19.95
C ALA A 266 -16.38 26.49 -20.16
N ASN A 267 -16.69 25.39 -20.85
CA ASN A 267 -15.71 24.40 -21.30
C ASN A 267 -16.15 23.90 -22.69
N LEU A 268 -15.35 24.17 -23.72
CA LEU A 268 -15.62 23.75 -25.10
C LEU A 268 -14.72 22.54 -25.49
N GLY A 269 -14.59 21.55 -24.61
CA GLY A 269 -14.01 20.24 -24.94
C GLY A 269 -15.05 19.13 -24.87
N ASP A 270 -14.65 17.92 -25.25
CA ASP A 270 -15.51 16.73 -25.16
C ASP A 270 -15.60 16.20 -23.73
N TYR A 271 -14.62 16.48 -22.87
CA TYR A 271 -14.61 16.08 -21.45
C TYR A 271 -13.79 17.04 -20.59
N ARG A 272 -13.98 17.01 -19.27
CA ARG A 272 -13.26 17.87 -18.30
C ARG A 272 -11.99 17.20 -17.80
N ASN A 273 -11.00 17.98 -17.39
CA ASN A 273 -9.81 17.44 -16.71
C ASN A 273 -9.77 17.90 -15.26
N THR A 274 -9.40 16.99 -14.36
CA THR A 274 -8.97 17.34 -13.00
C THR A 274 -7.58 17.99 -13.03
N ALA A 275 -7.05 18.29 -11.85
CA ALA A 275 -5.67 18.73 -11.76
C ALA A 275 -4.68 17.57 -11.95
N ASP A 276 -3.41 17.95 -12.03
CA ASP A 276 -2.27 17.07 -12.22
C ASP A 276 -2.05 16.18 -10.99
N ARG A 277 -1.61 14.94 -11.18
CA ARG A 277 -1.16 14.05 -10.09
C ARG A 277 -2.16 13.91 -8.91
N PRO A 278 -3.46 13.72 -9.15
CA PRO A 278 -4.43 13.62 -8.07
C PRO A 278 -4.22 12.32 -7.28
N ALA A 279 -4.32 12.43 -5.96
CA ALA A 279 -4.44 11.31 -5.02
C ALA A 279 -5.90 11.05 -4.63
N GLU A 280 -6.76 12.07 -4.72
CA GLU A 280 -8.21 12.01 -4.48
C GLU A 280 -8.95 12.89 -5.50
N PHE A 281 -10.25 12.65 -5.69
CA PHE A 281 -11.06 13.36 -6.68
C PHE A 281 -12.12 14.25 -6.03
N PHE A 282 -12.08 15.54 -6.34
CA PHE A 282 -13.18 16.44 -6.03
C PHE A 282 -14.41 16.08 -6.89
N PRO A 283 -15.64 16.45 -6.48
CA PRO A 283 -16.82 16.23 -7.30
C PRO A 283 -16.71 16.91 -8.66
N VAL A 284 -16.87 16.13 -9.74
CA VAL A 284 -16.92 16.62 -11.12
C VAL A 284 -18.18 16.10 -11.78
N GLU A 285 -18.91 16.99 -12.47
CA GLU A 285 -20.08 16.63 -13.26
C GLU A 285 -19.70 16.33 -14.71
N GLY A 286 -20.43 15.39 -15.32
CA GLY A 286 -20.22 14.95 -16.71
C GLY A 286 -19.00 14.07 -16.89
N ASP A 287 -18.50 13.99 -18.13
CA ASP A 287 -17.31 13.24 -18.48
C ASP A 287 -16.05 13.95 -17.98
N TRP A 288 -15.17 13.23 -17.27
CA TRP A 288 -13.91 13.78 -16.78
C TRP A 288 -12.75 12.78 -16.70
N GLU A 289 -11.54 13.29 -16.80
CA GLU A 289 -10.29 12.52 -16.74
C GLU A 289 -9.32 13.09 -15.72
N ALA A 290 -8.66 12.19 -14.99
CA ALA A 290 -7.52 12.49 -14.13
C ALA A 290 -6.21 11.95 -14.70
N ILE A 291 -5.10 12.62 -14.39
CA ILE A 291 -3.77 12.34 -14.93
C ILE A 291 -2.74 12.05 -13.82
N PRO A 292 -2.82 10.90 -13.14
CA PRO A 292 -1.85 10.52 -12.12
C PRO A 292 -0.49 10.15 -12.74
N THR A 293 0.61 10.38 -12.01
CA THR A 293 1.97 9.95 -12.38
C THR A 293 2.43 8.82 -11.46
N THR A 294 3.32 7.95 -11.96
CA THR A 294 3.93 6.90 -11.12
C THR A 294 4.79 7.46 -9.99
N ASN A 295 5.44 8.61 -10.21
CA ASN A 295 6.31 9.32 -9.28
C ASN A 295 5.91 10.83 -9.19
N GLU A 296 6.82 11.75 -8.89
CA GLU A 296 6.55 13.19 -8.76
C GLU A 296 6.85 14.02 -10.02
N SER A 297 7.17 13.38 -11.15
CA SER A 297 7.48 13.99 -12.45
C SER A 297 6.63 13.36 -13.58
N TYR A 298 6.41 14.09 -14.68
CA TYR A 298 5.82 13.48 -15.89
C TYR A 298 6.90 12.88 -16.78
N GLY A 299 7.94 13.66 -17.11
CA GLY A 299 9.13 13.17 -17.80
C GLY A 299 10.02 12.32 -16.90
N TYR A 300 10.89 11.50 -17.50
CA TYR A 300 11.84 10.66 -16.76
C TYR A 300 12.73 11.49 -15.82
N HIS A 301 12.77 11.11 -14.55
CA HIS A 301 13.58 11.78 -13.52
C HIS A 301 14.44 10.76 -12.77
N LYS A 302 15.74 10.70 -13.08
CA LYS A 302 16.64 9.64 -12.56
C LYS A 302 16.84 9.68 -11.05
N PHE A 303 16.68 10.85 -10.43
CA PHE A 303 16.75 11.04 -8.98
C PHE A 303 15.42 10.89 -8.22
N ASP A 304 14.33 10.53 -8.90
CA ASP A 304 13.04 10.33 -8.25
C ASP A 304 12.84 8.85 -7.85
N SER A 305 12.70 8.62 -6.55
CA SER A 305 12.45 7.31 -5.95
C SER A 305 11.05 7.18 -5.33
N SER A 306 10.17 8.16 -5.52
CA SER A 306 8.82 8.24 -4.91
C SER A 306 7.74 7.40 -5.59
N HIS A 307 8.14 6.34 -6.33
CA HIS A 307 7.21 5.56 -7.12
C HIS A 307 6.12 4.94 -6.23
N LYS A 308 4.86 5.20 -6.58
CA LYS A 308 3.69 4.78 -5.80
C LYS A 308 3.45 3.27 -6.00
N PRO A 309 2.95 2.54 -4.98
CA PRO A 309 2.72 1.10 -5.09
C PRO A 309 1.56 0.79 -6.05
N VAL A 310 1.55 -0.42 -6.63
CA VAL A 310 0.46 -0.91 -7.52
C VAL A 310 -0.93 -0.70 -6.92
N GLY A 311 -1.08 -0.96 -5.61
CA GLY A 311 -2.36 -0.83 -4.93
C GLY A 311 -2.93 0.58 -4.92
N HIS A 312 -2.07 1.61 -4.95
CA HIS A 312 -2.51 2.99 -5.09
C HIS A 312 -3.26 3.18 -6.41
N PHE A 313 -2.70 2.75 -7.54
CA PHE A 313 -3.32 2.92 -8.86
C PHE A 313 -4.56 2.07 -9.07
N VAL A 314 -4.57 0.83 -8.55
CA VAL A 314 -5.75 -0.05 -8.63
C VAL A 314 -6.94 0.56 -7.87
N GLN A 315 -6.72 1.10 -6.68
CA GLN A 315 -7.77 1.75 -5.89
C GLN A 315 -8.17 3.12 -6.45
N LEU A 316 -7.22 3.87 -7.00
CA LEU A 316 -7.46 5.14 -7.66
C LEU A 316 -8.32 4.95 -8.93
N LEU A 317 -8.05 3.90 -9.71
CA LEU A 317 -8.82 3.55 -10.91
C LEU A 317 -10.27 3.18 -10.56
N ALA A 318 -10.46 2.32 -9.56
CA ALA A 318 -11.80 1.98 -9.07
C ALA A 318 -12.53 3.22 -8.51
N SER A 319 -11.82 4.11 -7.80
CA SER A 319 -12.37 5.36 -7.29
C SER A 319 -12.81 6.31 -8.40
N ALA A 320 -12.02 6.45 -9.47
CA ALA A 320 -12.39 7.26 -10.64
C ALA A 320 -13.62 6.66 -11.35
N ALA A 321 -13.59 5.36 -11.66
CA ALA A 321 -14.70 4.66 -12.31
C ALA A 321 -15.99 4.74 -11.48
N SER A 322 -15.91 4.62 -10.15
CA SER A 322 -17.08 4.74 -9.24
C SER A 322 -17.76 6.10 -9.31
N ARG A 323 -17.02 7.13 -9.75
CA ARG A 323 -17.46 8.52 -9.93
C ARG A 323 -17.69 8.88 -11.41
N GLY A 324 -17.65 7.90 -12.32
CA GLY A 324 -17.85 8.08 -13.75
C GLY A 324 -16.67 8.69 -14.51
N GLY A 325 -15.50 8.81 -13.88
CA GLY A 325 -14.29 9.37 -14.48
C GLY A 325 -13.33 8.34 -15.06
N ASN A 326 -12.38 8.83 -15.84
CA ASN A 326 -11.29 8.05 -16.42
C ASN A 326 -9.94 8.41 -15.79
N LEU A 327 -8.98 7.48 -15.89
CA LEU A 327 -7.57 7.74 -15.59
C LEU A 327 -6.72 7.65 -16.85
N LEU A 328 -5.91 8.68 -17.08
CA LEU A 328 -4.84 8.73 -18.07
C LEU A 328 -3.51 8.75 -17.32
N MET A 329 -2.99 7.58 -16.96
CA MET A 329 -1.85 7.43 -16.05
C MET A 329 -0.52 7.57 -16.78
N ASN A 330 0.34 8.44 -16.26
CA ASN A 330 1.60 8.80 -16.88
C ASN A 330 2.79 7.92 -16.45
N ILE A 331 3.64 7.59 -17.43
CA ILE A 331 5.04 7.19 -17.25
C ILE A 331 5.99 8.07 -18.07
N GLY A 332 7.27 8.13 -17.67
CA GLY A 332 8.32 8.87 -18.37
C GLY A 332 9.45 7.94 -18.82
N PRO A 333 9.53 7.58 -20.12
CA PRO A 333 10.61 6.74 -20.64
C PRO A 333 11.97 7.46 -20.59
N LYS A 334 13.05 6.68 -20.49
CA LYS A 334 14.43 7.16 -20.51
C LYS A 334 14.81 7.74 -21.87
N GLY A 335 15.85 8.57 -21.91
CA GLY A 335 16.38 9.12 -23.17
C GLY A 335 16.88 8.07 -24.17
N ASP A 336 17.22 6.85 -23.73
CA ASP A 336 17.58 5.73 -24.61
C ASP A 336 16.35 5.01 -25.21
N GLY A 337 15.14 5.39 -24.84
CA GLY A 337 13.88 4.76 -25.27
C GLY A 337 13.43 3.57 -24.42
N ALA A 338 14.13 3.23 -23.33
CA ALA A 338 13.69 2.20 -22.40
C ALA A 338 12.69 2.73 -21.36
N ILE A 339 11.70 1.92 -20.99
CA ILE A 339 10.80 2.20 -19.86
C ILE A 339 11.52 1.80 -18.55
N ASP A 340 11.45 2.63 -17.51
CA ASP A 340 12.07 2.33 -16.21
C ASP A 340 11.51 1.02 -15.63
N ASP A 341 12.37 0.17 -15.06
CA ASP A 341 11.98 -1.09 -14.45
C ASP A 341 10.98 -0.88 -13.30
N LYS A 342 11.02 0.27 -12.62
CA LYS A 342 10.04 0.66 -11.60
C LYS A 342 8.64 0.81 -12.20
N ASP A 343 8.54 1.50 -13.34
CA ASP A 343 7.29 1.69 -14.06
C ASP A 343 6.79 0.37 -14.66
N GLN A 344 7.67 -0.45 -15.22
CA GLN A 344 7.31 -1.79 -15.74
C GLN A 344 6.68 -2.67 -14.65
N ARG A 345 7.23 -2.66 -13.42
CA ARG A 345 6.64 -3.39 -12.28
C ARG A 345 5.24 -2.89 -11.93
N ILE A 346 5.03 -1.58 -11.95
CA ILE A 346 3.72 -0.98 -11.68
C ILE A 346 2.70 -1.39 -12.76
N LEU A 347 3.07 -1.24 -14.04
CA LEU A 347 2.24 -1.61 -15.18
C LEU A 347 1.87 -3.10 -15.16
N ALA A 348 2.83 -3.99 -14.92
CA ALA A 348 2.60 -5.43 -14.83
C ALA A 348 1.68 -5.81 -13.66
N GLY A 349 1.83 -5.14 -12.51
CA GLY A 349 0.96 -5.35 -11.34
C GLY A 349 -0.48 -4.93 -11.62
N ILE A 350 -0.69 -3.75 -12.22
CA ILE A 350 -2.02 -3.26 -12.61
C ILE A 350 -2.66 -4.21 -13.65
N GLY A 351 -1.90 -4.59 -14.68
CA GLY A 351 -2.34 -5.52 -15.72
C GLY A 351 -2.77 -6.88 -15.17
N SER A 352 -2.00 -7.41 -14.20
CA SER A 352 -2.33 -8.67 -13.52
C SER A 352 -3.67 -8.61 -12.78
N TRP A 353 -3.98 -7.48 -12.15
CA TRP A 353 -5.26 -7.28 -11.48
C TRP A 353 -6.41 -7.08 -12.49
N LEU A 354 -6.22 -6.23 -13.52
CA LEU A 354 -7.24 -5.96 -14.54
C LEU A 354 -7.56 -7.19 -15.41
N LYS A 355 -6.61 -8.11 -15.61
CA LYS A 355 -6.88 -9.37 -16.32
C LYS A 355 -8.01 -10.19 -15.67
N ARG A 356 -8.13 -10.13 -14.33
CA ARG A 356 -9.13 -10.87 -13.57
C ARG A 356 -10.36 -10.01 -13.23
N ASN A 357 -10.18 -8.70 -13.08
CA ASN A 357 -11.20 -7.80 -12.55
C ASN A 357 -11.66 -6.71 -13.52
N GLY A 358 -11.15 -6.68 -14.75
CA GLY A 358 -11.40 -5.59 -15.70
C GLY A 358 -12.86 -5.32 -16.03
N GLU A 359 -13.74 -6.32 -15.93
CA GLU A 359 -15.20 -6.15 -16.09
C GLU A 359 -15.79 -5.13 -15.11
N SER A 360 -15.19 -4.99 -13.92
CA SER A 360 -15.61 -4.02 -12.91
C SER A 360 -15.13 -2.59 -13.18
N ILE A 361 -14.37 -2.38 -14.25
CA ILE A 361 -13.85 -1.07 -14.66
C ILE A 361 -14.41 -0.71 -16.05
N TYR A 362 -14.13 -1.50 -17.08
CA TYR A 362 -14.46 -1.15 -18.46
C TYR A 362 -15.97 -1.15 -18.70
N GLY A 363 -16.46 -0.08 -19.34
CA GLY A 363 -17.88 0.09 -19.64
C GLY A 363 -18.79 0.20 -18.40
N THR A 364 -18.21 0.46 -17.22
CA THR A 364 -19.00 0.73 -16.02
C THR A 364 -19.44 2.18 -15.97
N GLU A 365 -20.48 2.46 -15.20
CA GLU A 365 -21.01 3.78 -14.90
C GLU A 365 -20.79 4.12 -13.41
N LYS A 366 -21.02 5.39 -13.08
CA LYS A 366 -21.07 5.87 -11.69
C LYS A 366 -22.08 5.02 -10.90
N SER A 367 -21.65 4.51 -9.75
CA SER A 367 -22.53 3.66 -8.92
C SER A 367 -23.64 4.46 -8.26
N SER A 368 -24.78 3.81 -8.08
CA SER A 368 -25.90 4.33 -7.27
C SER A 368 -25.69 4.17 -5.76
N ILE A 369 -24.68 3.41 -5.33
CA ILE A 369 -24.33 3.22 -3.92
C ILE A 369 -23.26 4.24 -3.54
N ALA A 370 -23.49 4.99 -2.47
CA ALA A 370 -22.50 5.91 -1.92
C ALA A 370 -21.23 5.18 -1.44
N PRO A 371 -20.05 5.85 -1.42
CA PRO A 371 -18.82 5.26 -0.90
C PRO A 371 -19.00 4.65 0.50
N GLN A 372 -18.42 3.48 0.73
CA GLN A 372 -18.59 2.70 1.95
C GLN A 372 -17.33 2.77 2.81
N SER A 373 -17.42 2.35 4.07
CA SER A 373 -16.23 2.22 4.94
C SER A 373 -15.15 1.30 4.37
N TRP A 374 -15.55 0.28 3.61
CA TRP A 374 -14.66 -0.73 3.05
C TRP A 374 -14.12 -0.38 1.65
N GLY A 375 -14.67 0.62 0.95
CA GLY A 375 -14.28 0.95 -0.42
C GLY A 375 -15.39 1.59 -1.25
N VAL A 376 -15.38 1.31 -2.56
CA VAL A 376 -16.29 1.94 -3.55
C VAL A 376 -17.00 0.88 -4.40
N SER A 377 -17.91 1.31 -5.27
CA SER A 377 -18.58 0.41 -6.20
C SER A 377 -18.71 1.02 -7.59
N THR A 378 -18.82 0.16 -8.60
CA THR A 378 -19.14 0.53 -9.99
C THR A 378 -20.39 -0.24 -10.42
N THR A 379 -21.07 0.23 -11.47
CA THR A 379 -22.31 -0.41 -11.96
C THR A 379 -22.22 -0.67 -13.46
N ARG A 380 -22.73 -1.81 -13.92
CA ARG A 380 -22.90 -2.11 -15.35
C ARG A 380 -24.18 -2.89 -15.56
N GLY A 381 -25.18 -2.26 -16.16
CA GLY A 381 -26.50 -2.87 -16.37
C GLY A 381 -27.13 -3.31 -15.04
N SER A 382 -27.40 -4.61 -14.90
CA SER A 382 -27.96 -5.22 -13.68
C SER A 382 -26.90 -5.82 -12.73
N ARG A 383 -25.64 -5.35 -12.82
CA ARG A 383 -24.56 -5.76 -11.92
C ARG A 383 -23.98 -4.58 -11.16
N ILE A 384 -23.69 -4.81 -9.88
CA ILE A 384 -22.85 -3.92 -9.07
C ILE A 384 -21.56 -4.67 -8.72
N TYR A 385 -20.42 -4.00 -8.92
CA TYR A 385 -19.12 -4.50 -8.50
C TYR A 385 -18.69 -3.76 -7.22
N LEU A 386 -18.47 -4.50 -6.15
CA LEU A 386 -17.99 -3.99 -4.87
C LEU A 386 -16.46 -4.08 -4.85
N HIS A 387 -15.79 -2.93 -4.86
CA HIS A 387 -14.33 -2.84 -4.74
C HIS A 387 -13.93 -2.72 -3.27
N VAL A 388 -13.55 -3.85 -2.66
CA VAL A 388 -13.25 -3.96 -1.23
C VAL A 388 -11.78 -3.65 -0.98
N PHE A 389 -11.50 -2.42 -0.56
CA PHE A 389 -10.15 -1.92 -0.20
C PHE A 389 -9.77 -2.25 1.23
N GLN A 390 -10.75 -2.28 2.15
CA GLN A 390 -10.56 -2.68 3.55
C GLN A 390 -11.43 -3.89 3.85
N TRP A 391 -10.78 -5.01 4.16
CA TRP A 391 -11.46 -6.24 4.53
C TRP A 391 -12.11 -6.12 5.91
N PRO A 392 -13.34 -6.65 6.12
CA PRO A 392 -13.98 -6.64 7.42
C PRO A 392 -13.30 -7.61 8.40
N ARG A 393 -13.00 -7.14 9.62
CA ARG A 393 -12.29 -7.88 10.68
C ARG A 393 -12.98 -9.17 11.10
N ASN A 394 -14.31 -9.23 10.99
CA ASN A 394 -15.14 -10.38 11.39
C ASN A 394 -15.63 -11.21 10.19
N GLY A 395 -15.13 -10.94 8.99
CA GLY A 395 -15.60 -11.60 7.76
C GLY A 395 -17.05 -11.24 7.38
N GLN A 396 -17.64 -10.18 7.93
CA GLN A 396 -18.99 -9.73 7.58
C GLN A 396 -18.90 -8.37 6.86
N LEU A 397 -19.10 -8.37 5.53
CA LEU A 397 -19.09 -7.16 4.73
C LEU A 397 -20.49 -6.55 4.69
N GLU A 398 -20.64 -5.39 5.32
CA GLU A 398 -21.88 -4.63 5.34
C GLU A 398 -21.94 -3.72 4.10
N VAL A 399 -22.91 -3.95 3.22
CA VAL A 399 -23.17 -3.14 2.03
C VAL A 399 -24.43 -2.32 2.28
N GLY A 400 -24.24 -1.04 2.58
CA GLY A 400 -25.33 -0.14 2.90
C GLY A 400 -26.00 0.51 1.70
N GLY A 401 -27.23 0.97 1.89
CA GLY A 401 -28.00 1.74 0.91
C GLY A 401 -28.68 0.90 -0.17
N LEU A 402 -28.39 -0.40 -0.28
CA LEU A 402 -29.02 -1.26 -1.29
C LEU A 402 -30.46 -1.63 -0.88
N ARG A 403 -31.43 -1.36 -1.76
CA ARG A 403 -32.86 -1.63 -1.54
C ARG A 403 -33.38 -2.88 -2.25
N THR A 404 -32.66 -3.33 -3.28
CA THR A 404 -32.98 -4.55 -4.02
C THR A 404 -32.09 -5.69 -3.54
N ALA A 405 -32.64 -6.87 -3.26
CA ALA A 405 -31.83 -8.03 -2.92
C ALA A 405 -31.13 -8.58 -4.18
N PRO A 406 -29.82 -8.92 -4.13
CA PRO A 406 -29.15 -9.55 -5.25
C PRO A 406 -29.62 -11.01 -5.41
N THR A 407 -29.65 -11.50 -6.65
CA THR A 407 -29.90 -12.92 -6.94
C THR A 407 -28.68 -13.78 -6.67
N ARG A 408 -27.48 -13.20 -6.74
CA ARG A 408 -26.21 -13.89 -6.50
C ARG A 408 -25.16 -12.91 -6.00
N VAL A 409 -24.30 -13.40 -5.11
CA VAL A 409 -23.05 -12.74 -4.73
C VAL A 409 -21.90 -13.69 -5.04
N SER A 410 -20.92 -13.24 -5.82
CA SER A 410 -19.75 -14.05 -6.20
C SER A 410 -18.49 -13.22 -6.31
N LEU A 411 -17.32 -13.87 -6.33
CA LEU A 411 -16.05 -13.23 -6.63
C LEU A 411 -15.93 -12.99 -8.14
N LEU A 412 -15.50 -11.81 -8.58
CA LEU A 412 -15.30 -11.57 -10.01
C LEU A 412 -14.17 -12.43 -10.59
N ALA A 413 -13.04 -12.50 -9.87
CA ALA A 413 -11.86 -13.27 -10.28
C ALA A 413 -12.07 -14.80 -10.31
N ASP A 414 -13.09 -15.31 -9.60
CA ASP A 414 -13.53 -16.70 -9.65
C ASP A 414 -15.05 -16.77 -9.43
N PRO A 415 -15.85 -16.66 -10.51
CA PRO A 415 -17.31 -16.65 -10.39
C PRO A 415 -17.89 -17.90 -9.73
N LYS A 416 -17.16 -19.03 -9.70
CA LYS A 416 -17.62 -20.25 -9.00
C LYS A 416 -17.64 -20.05 -7.49
N LYS A 417 -16.83 -19.14 -6.96
CA LYS A 417 -16.81 -18.78 -5.54
C LYS A 417 -17.95 -17.81 -5.22
N SER A 418 -19.04 -18.37 -4.70
CA SER A 418 -20.21 -17.60 -4.23
C SER A 418 -20.16 -17.32 -2.73
N PHE A 419 -20.83 -16.26 -2.32
CA PHE A 419 -20.96 -15.86 -0.91
C PHE A 419 -22.42 -15.79 -0.50
N THR A 420 -22.71 -16.12 0.75
CA THR A 420 -24.04 -15.97 1.33
C THR A 420 -24.25 -14.52 1.71
N ALA A 421 -25.41 -13.98 1.33
CA ALA A 421 -25.82 -12.64 1.71
C ALA A 421 -27.14 -12.68 2.48
N ARG A 422 -27.23 -11.87 3.52
CA ARG A 422 -28.45 -11.68 4.32
C ARG A 422 -28.91 -10.23 4.19
N GLY A 423 -30.17 -10.04 3.84
CA GLY A 423 -30.79 -8.71 3.81
C GLY A 423 -30.86 -8.06 5.19
N THR A 424 -30.82 -6.74 5.22
CA THR A 424 -31.04 -5.89 6.39
C THR A 424 -32.01 -4.78 6.03
N ASN A 425 -32.48 -4.01 7.02
CA ASN A 425 -33.42 -2.92 6.79
C ASN A 425 -32.91 -1.83 5.82
N ASN A 426 -31.59 -1.74 5.62
CA ASN A 426 -30.95 -0.65 4.89
C ASN A 426 -29.78 -1.13 4.00
N GLY A 427 -29.81 -2.40 3.55
CA GLY A 427 -28.71 -2.98 2.78
C GLY A 427 -28.62 -4.49 2.93
N LEU A 428 -27.41 -5.03 2.83
CA LEU A 428 -27.13 -6.45 3.07
C LEU A 428 -25.83 -6.67 3.84
N VAL A 429 -25.68 -7.87 4.40
CA VAL A 429 -24.43 -8.37 4.97
C VAL A 429 -23.98 -9.58 4.17
N ILE A 430 -22.75 -9.55 3.66
CA ILE A 430 -22.12 -10.66 2.92
C ILE A 430 -21.15 -11.38 3.86
N SER A 431 -21.31 -12.69 4.00
CA SER A 431 -20.34 -13.50 4.74
C SER A 431 -19.15 -13.85 3.84
N LEU A 432 -17.99 -13.40 4.27
CA LEU A 432 -16.71 -13.52 3.59
C LEU A 432 -15.76 -14.43 4.38
N PRO A 433 -14.74 -15.01 3.72
CA PRO A 433 -13.66 -15.69 4.43
C PRO A 433 -12.93 -14.72 5.36
N ALA A 434 -12.26 -15.27 6.37
CA ALA A 434 -11.49 -14.50 7.34
C ALA A 434 -10.44 -13.60 6.66
N LEU A 435 -9.89 -14.05 5.53
CA LEU A 435 -8.87 -13.36 4.76
C LEU A 435 -9.43 -12.67 3.52
N PRO A 436 -8.88 -11.49 3.16
CA PRO A 436 -9.09 -10.95 1.84
C PRO A 436 -8.58 -11.92 0.80
N ILE A 437 -9.34 -12.07 -0.28
CA ILE A 437 -8.96 -12.91 -1.41
C ILE A 437 -7.87 -12.21 -2.24
N ASP A 438 -7.94 -10.89 -2.30
CA ASP A 438 -6.93 -9.97 -2.81
C ASP A 438 -6.83 -8.81 -1.82
N SER A 439 -5.64 -8.60 -1.25
CA SER A 439 -5.40 -7.58 -0.21
C SER A 439 -5.28 -6.16 -0.75
N ILE A 440 -5.18 -5.98 -2.07
CA ILE A 440 -5.20 -4.66 -2.71
C ILE A 440 -6.63 -4.21 -2.96
N ASN A 441 -7.41 -5.05 -3.64
CA ASN A 441 -8.78 -4.76 -4.03
C ASN A 441 -9.50 -6.06 -4.44
N THR A 442 -10.26 -6.65 -3.52
CA THR A 442 -11.14 -7.78 -3.84
C THR A 442 -12.42 -7.26 -4.49
N VAL A 443 -12.80 -7.84 -5.63
CA VAL A 443 -14.03 -7.45 -6.35
C VAL A 443 -15.12 -8.49 -6.21
N LEU A 444 -16.19 -8.15 -5.51
CA LEU A 444 -17.41 -8.96 -5.43
C LEU A 444 -18.43 -8.46 -6.46
N VAL A 445 -19.16 -9.38 -7.07
CA VAL A 445 -20.24 -9.10 -8.03
C VAL A 445 -21.57 -9.35 -7.34
N LEU A 446 -22.46 -8.36 -7.41
CA LEU A 446 -23.87 -8.49 -7.07
C LEU A 446 -24.68 -8.55 -8.37
N ASP A 447 -25.28 -9.70 -8.67
CA ASP A 447 -26.19 -9.85 -9.80
C ASP A 447 -27.63 -9.52 -9.40
N PHE A 448 -28.37 -8.84 -10.27
CA PHE A 448 -29.78 -8.50 -10.08
C PHE A 448 -30.62 -8.91 -11.31
N LYS A 449 -31.92 -9.14 -11.09
CA LYS A 449 -32.88 -9.39 -12.19
C LYS A 449 -33.13 -8.16 -13.08
N GLY A 450 -32.82 -6.97 -12.57
CA GLY A 450 -33.02 -5.69 -13.25
C GLY A 450 -32.11 -4.61 -12.66
N LYS A 451 -32.36 -3.34 -13.00
CA LYS A 451 -31.55 -2.23 -12.48
C LYS A 451 -31.69 -2.15 -10.94
N PRO A 452 -30.60 -2.23 -10.17
CA PRO A 452 -30.67 -2.22 -8.71
C PRO A 452 -31.10 -0.84 -8.19
N ALA A 453 -31.97 -0.83 -7.18
CA ALA A 453 -32.32 0.38 -6.45
C ALA A 453 -31.41 0.55 -5.23
N ALA A 454 -30.90 1.76 -5.02
CA ALA A 454 -30.12 2.13 -3.85
C ALA A 454 -30.48 3.53 -3.37
N ASP A 455 -30.19 3.83 -2.10
CA ASP A 455 -30.14 5.20 -1.59
C ASP A 455 -28.70 5.72 -1.55
N THR A 456 -28.59 7.06 -1.47
CA THR A 456 -27.32 7.78 -1.54
C THR A 456 -26.72 8.06 -0.16
N VAL A 457 -27.30 7.53 0.93
CA VAL A 457 -26.78 7.77 2.27
C VAL A 457 -25.61 6.83 2.51
N ARG A 458 -24.46 7.43 2.85
CA ARG A 458 -23.25 6.69 3.18
C ARG A 458 -23.47 5.75 4.35
N TYR A 459 -22.78 4.61 4.34
CA TYR A 459 -22.80 3.65 5.44
C TYR A 459 -21.43 3.55 6.11
N LEU A 460 -21.45 3.49 7.45
CA LEU A 460 -20.27 3.43 8.29
C LEU A 460 -20.25 2.11 9.08
N SER A 461 -19.34 1.22 8.71
CA SER A 461 -19.20 -0.10 9.34
C SER A 461 -18.19 -0.05 10.50
N PRO A 462 -18.53 -0.59 11.69
CA PRO A 462 -17.56 -0.75 12.79
C PRO A 462 -16.56 -1.90 12.52
N ASN A 463 -16.76 -2.69 11.47
CA ASN A 463 -15.99 -3.90 11.22
C ASN A 463 -14.76 -3.65 10.34
N VAL A 464 -14.50 -2.42 9.90
CA VAL A 464 -13.25 -2.07 9.17
C VAL A 464 -12.26 -1.34 10.07
N ALA A 465 -11.01 -1.20 9.63
CA ALA A 465 -9.98 -0.58 10.46
C ALA A 465 -10.18 0.93 10.66
N ARG A 466 -10.49 1.66 9.58
CA ARG A 466 -10.65 3.11 9.60
C ARG A 466 -11.63 3.55 8.51
N THR A 467 -12.60 4.37 8.87
CA THR A 467 -13.43 5.08 7.88
C THR A 467 -12.89 6.49 7.66
N ARG A 468 -12.66 6.86 6.39
CA ARG A 468 -12.29 8.22 5.97
C ARG A 468 -13.51 8.96 5.43
N LEU A 469 -13.90 10.06 6.07
CA LEU A 469 -14.91 11.00 5.58
C LEU A 469 -14.19 12.19 4.94
N LEU A 470 -14.02 12.16 3.62
CA LEU A 470 -13.30 13.23 2.91
C LEU A 470 -14.09 14.53 2.92
N ALA A 471 -13.39 15.67 2.97
CA ALA A 471 -14.00 16.98 2.81
C ALA A 471 -14.63 17.16 1.43
N PHE A 472 -14.09 16.50 0.40
CA PHE A 472 -14.68 16.43 -0.94
C PHE A 472 -16.07 15.77 -0.98
N ASP A 473 -16.40 14.93 0.00
CA ASP A 473 -17.70 14.26 0.10
C ASP A 473 -18.64 14.95 1.12
N ALA A 474 -18.23 16.08 1.70
CA ALA A 474 -19.00 16.80 2.70
C ALA A 474 -20.14 17.62 2.07
N GLY A 475 -21.30 17.62 2.71
CA GLY A 475 -22.33 18.61 2.45
C GLY A 475 -21.86 19.98 2.92
N GLN A 476 -21.82 20.94 2.01
CA GLN A 476 -21.36 22.31 2.25
C GLN A 476 -22.55 23.22 2.52
N GLN A 477 -22.51 23.96 3.63
CA GLN A 477 -23.52 24.94 3.99
C GLN A 477 -22.92 26.34 3.96
N GLY A 478 -23.64 27.29 3.34
CA GLY A 478 -23.10 28.59 2.95
C GLY A 478 -22.55 28.62 1.52
N LYS A 479 -22.04 29.77 1.09
CA LYS A 479 -21.47 30.00 -0.26
C LYS A 479 -19.97 30.27 -0.17
N GLY A 480 -19.24 30.17 -1.28
CA GLY A 480 -17.84 30.62 -1.37
C GLY A 480 -16.78 29.57 -1.04
N PHE A 481 -17.17 28.33 -0.81
CA PHE A 481 -16.22 27.21 -0.74
C PHE A 481 -15.63 26.89 -2.10
N SER A 482 -14.41 26.36 -2.08
CA SER A 482 -13.75 25.79 -3.25
C SER A 482 -12.95 24.55 -2.86
N PHE A 483 -12.57 23.76 -3.86
CA PHE A 483 -11.81 22.53 -3.66
C PHE A 483 -10.33 22.76 -3.96
N GLY A 484 -9.48 22.16 -3.13
CA GLY A 484 -8.10 21.92 -3.50
C GLY A 484 -7.98 21.01 -4.72
N ASP A 485 -6.78 20.91 -5.27
CA ASP A 485 -6.56 20.28 -6.57
C ASP A 485 -6.50 18.73 -6.52
N GLY A 486 -6.64 18.13 -5.33
CA GLY A 486 -6.74 16.70 -5.14
C GLY A 486 -5.39 15.97 -5.10
N LYS A 487 -4.26 16.68 -5.27
CA LYS A 487 -2.91 16.12 -5.04
C LYS A 487 -2.75 15.64 -3.60
N THR A 488 -1.68 14.91 -3.34
CA THR A 488 -1.23 14.62 -1.97
C THR A 488 -1.29 15.88 -1.11
N ASP A 489 -2.00 15.78 0.02
CA ASP A 489 -2.24 16.85 0.99
C ASP A 489 -3.02 18.08 0.47
N ARG A 490 -3.59 18.02 -0.74
CA ARG A 490 -4.36 19.10 -1.36
C ARG A 490 -5.79 18.69 -1.75
N TYR A 491 -6.32 17.66 -1.10
CA TYR A 491 -7.71 17.20 -1.24
C TYR A 491 -8.63 17.82 -0.19
N TYR A 492 -8.50 19.14 0.03
CA TYR A 492 -9.23 19.87 1.05
C TYR A 492 -10.39 20.69 0.48
N VAL A 493 -11.29 21.14 1.35
CA VAL A 493 -12.20 22.28 1.07
C VAL A 493 -11.57 23.54 1.66
N GLU A 494 -11.61 24.66 0.94
CA GLU A 494 -11.09 25.97 1.39
C GLU A 494 -12.12 27.09 1.21
N GLY A 495 -11.83 28.27 1.73
CA GLY A 495 -12.75 29.43 1.64
C GLY A 495 -13.70 29.54 2.82
N TRP A 496 -13.27 29.06 3.99
CA TRP A 496 -14.05 29.08 5.21
C TRP A 496 -13.90 30.43 5.95
N LYS A 497 -14.67 31.43 5.52
CA LYS A 497 -14.53 32.85 5.86
C LYS A 497 -15.62 33.42 6.77
N SER A 498 -16.71 32.68 7.01
CA SER A 498 -17.84 33.13 7.83
C SER A 498 -18.27 32.07 8.84
N LYS A 499 -18.89 32.52 9.95
CA LYS A 499 -19.49 31.63 10.95
C LYS A 499 -20.74 30.89 10.44
N ASP A 500 -21.36 31.39 9.37
CA ASP A 500 -22.52 30.77 8.73
C ASP A 500 -22.16 29.67 7.72
N GLN A 501 -20.87 29.36 7.59
CA GLN A 501 -20.38 28.29 6.73
C GLN A 501 -20.07 27.04 7.56
N TRP A 502 -20.45 25.85 7.08
CA TRP A 502 -20.02 24.61 7.72
C TRP A 502 -20.00 23.39 6.80
N LEU A 503 -19.25 22.37 7.21
CA LEU A 503 -19.22 21.07 6.56
C LEU A 503 -20.02 20.05 7.38
N SER A 504 -20.68 19.14 6.67
CA SER A 504 -21.46 18.08 7.31
C SER A 504 -21.35 16.75 6.57
N TRP A 505 -21.36 15.66 7.33
CA TRP A 505 -21.41 14.30 6.79
C TRP A 505 -22.61 13.59 7.39
N THR A 506 -23.49 13.09 6.52
CA THR A 506 -24.65 12.27 6.91
C THR A 506 -24.40 10.83 6.49
N PHE A 507 -24.53 9.91 7.44
CA PHE A 507 -24.28 8.49 7.21
C PHE A 507 -25.12 7.62 8.16
N ARG A 508 -25.24 6.34 7.84
CA ARG A 508 -25.90 5.34 8.67
C ARG A 508 -24.88 4.37 9.28
N THR A 509 -25.11 3.96 10.51
CA THR A 509 -24.37 2.90 11.19
C THR A 509 -25.30 1.70 11.39
N PRO A 510 -24.84 0.46 11.19
CA PRO A 510 -25.65 -0.75 11.34
C PRO A 510 -25.82 -1.18 12.80
N THR A 511 -24.87 -0.81 13.66
CA THR A 511 -24.86 -1.07 15.09
C THR A 511 -24.30 0.14 15.82
N ALA A 512 -24.68 0.32 17.08
CA ALA A 512 -24.06 1.33 17.90
C ALA A 512 -22.60 0.95 18.22
N ALA A 513 -21.68 1.90 18.17
CA ALA A 513 -20.26 1.66 18.47
C ALA A 513 -19.55 2.96 18.87
N ASN A 514 -18.45 2.81 19.63
CA ASN A 514 -17.52 3.90 19.91
C ASN A 514 -16.48 4.00 18.80
N TYR A 515 -16.12 5.23 18.45
CA TYR A 515 -15.10 5.53 17.46
C TYR A 515 -14.09 6.51 18.04
N HIS A 516 -12.81 6.25 17.80
CA HIS A 516 -11.77 7.24 17.99
C HIS A 516 -11.80 8.18 16.79
N LEU A 517 -12.02 9.48 17.05
CA LEU A 517 -12.20 10.50 16.04
C LEU A 517 -10.93 11.36 15.91
N ARG A 518 -10.44 11.50 14.69
CA ARG A 518 -9.39 12.46 14.33
C ARG A 518 -9.83 13.33 13.16
N ILE A 519 -9.30 14.54 13.08
CA ILE A 519 -9.44 15.42 11.92
C ILE A 519 -8.06 15.63 11.28
N ARG A 520 -8.04 15.69 9.95
CA ARG A 520 -6.88 16.14 9.17
C ARG A 520 -7.21 17.41 8.43
N TYR A 521 -6.34 18.41 8.57
CA TYR A 521 -6.50 19.72 7.92
C TYR A 521 -5.14 20.36 7.61
N LEU A 522 -5.11 21.32 6.67
CA LEU A 522 -4.04 22.30 6.54
C LEU A 522 -4.46 23.60 7.21
N ALA A 523 -3.52 24.27 7.87
CA ALA A 523 -3.76 25.59 8.46
C ALA A 523 -2.46 26.42 8.42
N PRO A 524 -2.10 27.01 7.26
CA PRO A 524 -0.95 27.90 7.17
C PRO A 524 -1.11 29.08 8.12
N ALA A 525 -0.08 29.40 8.91
CA ALA A 525 -0.15 30.43 9.95
C ALA A 525 -0.49 31.84 9.40
N GLU A 526 -0.20 32.07 8.12
CA GLU A 526 -0.42 33.34 7.43
C GLU A 526 -1.88 33.57 7.06
N THR A 527 -2.70 32.53 7.00
CA THR A 527 -4.07 32.58 6.45
C THR A 527 -5.12 31.93 7.34
N SER A 528 -4.73 30.98 8.19
CA SER A 528 -5.63 30.17 8.99
C SER A 528 -5.52 30.46 10.50
N GLY A 529 -6.53 30.08 11.26
CA GLY A 529 -6.52 30.20 12.72
C GLY A 529 -7.91 30.36 13.33
N GLY A 530 -7.96 30.41 14.66
CA GLY A 530 -9.20 30.53 15.43
C GLY A 530 -9.62 29.22 16.07
N THR A 531 -10.92 29.00 16.22
CA THR A 531 -11.49 27.85 16.91
C THR A 531 -12.65 27.26 16.13
N TYR A 532 -12.82 25.95 16.22
CA TYR A 532 -13.91 25.21 15.58
C TYR A 532 -14.60 24.30 16.60
N ALA A 533 -15.85 23.99 16.34
CA ALA A 533 -16.62 22.99 17.06
C ALA A 533 -16.94 21.83 16.12
N LEU A 534 -16.90 20.60 16.65
CA LEU A 534 -17.42 19.42 15.97
C LEU A 534 -18.53 18.80 16.83
N THR A 535 -19.66 18.50 16.18
CA THR A 535 -20.81 17.86 16.82
C THR A 535 -21.19 16.56 16.12
N GLY A 536 -21.67 15.57 16.87
CA GLY A 536 -22.20 14.32 16.32
C GLY A 536 -22.93 13.48 17.35
N GLY A 537 -24.25 13.33 17.24
CA GLY A 537 -25.04 12.77 18.34
C GLY A 537 -24.93 13.64 19.59
N ASP A 538 -24.60 13.03 20.74
CA ASP A 538 -24.37 13.74 22.01
C ASP A 538 -22.92 14.24 22.17
N PHE A 539 -22.04 13.93 21.22
CA PHE A 539 -20.65 14.37 21.24
C PHE A 539 -20.54 15.84 20.81
N TYR A 540 -19.80 16.61 21.61
CA TYR A 540 -19.40 17.99 21.33
C TYR A 540 -17.92 18.15 21.71
N THR A 541 -17.15 18.76 20.82
CA THR A 541 -15.81 19.24 21.15
C THR A 541 -15.58 20.59 20.50
N GLN A 542 -14.87 21.47 21.18
CA GLN A 542 -14.39 22.73 20.64
C GLN A 542 -12.87 22.76 20.76
N GLN A 543 -12.19 23.05 19.65
CA GLN A 543 -10.75 22.97 19.55
C GLN A 543 -10.19 24.23 18.89
N ALA A 544 -8.97 24.60 19.27
CA ALA A 544 -8.20 25.59 18.54
C ALA A 544 -7.63 24.97 17.25
N VAL A 545 -7.60 25.76 16.18
CA VAL A 545 -6.87 25.41 14.96
C VAL A 545 -5.38 25.50 15.25
N SER A 546 -4.67 24.38 15.14
CA SER A 546 -3.22 24.36 15.23
C SER A 546 -2.62 24.71 13.88
N THR A 547 -1.90 25.83 13.80
CA THR A 547 -1.30 26.27 12.53
C THR A 547 0.01 25.52 12.24
N SER A 548 0.24 25.12 10.99
CA SER A 548 1.43 24.36 10.56
C SER A 548 1.76 24.58 9.08
N LYS A 549 3.02 24.36 8.69
CA LYS A 549 3.46 24.33 7.28
C LYS A 549 3.00 23.08 6.53
N GLY A 550 2.60 22.02 7.24
CA GLY A 550 2.13 20.75 6.67
C GLY A 550 0.79 20.30 7.23
N VAL A 551 0.36 19.09 6.87
CA VAL A 551 -0.92 18.53 7.35
C VAL A 551 -0.88 18.32 8.85
N VAL A 552 -1.89 18.85 9.54
CA VAL A 552 -2.15 18.60 10.95
C VAL A 552 -3.09 17.41 11.06
N THR A 553 -2.74 16.46 11.92
CA THR A 553 -3.64 15.40 12.38
C THR A 553 -3.93 15.63 13.85
N GLN A 554 -5.17 15.97 14.18
CA GLN A 554 -5.57 16.31 15.53
C GLN A 554 -6.54 15.25 16.08
N ASP A 555 -6.24 14.80 17.30
CA ASP A 555 -7.10 13.92 18.09
C ASP A 555 -8.28 14.71 18.66
N LEU A 556 -9.49 14.21 18.47
CA LEU A 556 -10.72 14.85 18.95
C LEU A 556 -11.39 14.07 20.09
N GLY A 557 -10.85 12.90 20.45
CA GLY A 557 -11.42 12.02 21.45
C GLY A 557 -12.38 10.97 20.89
N TYR A 558 -13.31 10.51 21.73
CA TYR A 558 -14.16 9.36 21.45
C TYR A 558 -15.60 9.77 21.20
N LEU A 559 -16.14 9.31 20.07
CA LEU A 559 -17.48 9.58 19.60
C LEU A 559 -18.29 8.28 19.68
N TRP A 560 -19.38 8.30 20.43
CA TRP A 560 -20.37 7.22 20.40
C TRP A 560 -21.38 7.50 19.29
N LEU A 561 -21.57 6.53 18.40
CA LEU A 561 -22.57 6.60 17.34
C LEU A 561 -23.69 5.60 17.62
N LYS A 562 -24.93 6.06 17.65
CA LYS A 562 -26.12 5.19 17.74
C LYS A 562 -26.30 4.39 16.47
N ASN A 563 -27.03 3.27 16.54
CA ASN A 563 -27.53 2.58 15.35
C ASN A 563 -28.47 3.51 14.54
N GLY A 564 -28.36 3.49 13.21
CA GLY A 564 -29.22 4.23 12.30
C GLY A 564 -28.57 5.50 11.77
N LEU A 565 -29.39 6.51 11.45
CA LEU A 565 -28.92 7.76 10.84
C LEU A 565 -28.16 8.62 11.85
N ASN A 566 -26.98 9.07 11.44
CA ASN A 566 -26.10 9.95 12.19
C ASN A 566 -25.63 11.11 11.29
N ARG A 567 -25.28 12.23 11.92
CA ARG A 567 -24.74 13.40 11.25
C ARG A 567 -23.60 13.96 12.08
N ILE A 568 -22.46 14.24 11.44
CA ILE A 568 -21.36 14.99 12.02
C ILE A 568 -21.32 16.37 11.36
N GLU A 569 -21.19 17.44 12.15
CA GLU A 569 -21.00 18.80 11.65
C GLU A 569 -19.70 19.39 12.19
N LEU A 570 -18.94 20.04 11.32
CA LEU A 570 -17.72 20.79 11.67
C LEU A 570 -18.01 22.25 11.40
N LYS A 571 -18.00 23.09 12.44
CA LYS A 571 -18.41 24.50 12.42
C LYS A 571 -17.31 25.44 12.92
N PRO A 572 -17.15 26.63 12.33
CA PRO A 572 -16.34 27.70 12.89
C PRO A 572 -16.99 28.25 14.17
N VAL A 573 -16.18 28.46 15.21
CA VAL A 573 -16.58 29.21 16.42
C VAL A 573 -15.97 30.61 16.37
N GLN A 574 -14.69 30.70 16.00
CA GLN A 574 -13.98 31.94 15.76
C GLN A 574 -13.03 31.74 14.56
N ILE A 575 -12.93 32.73 13.70
CA ILE A 575 -11.98 32.73 12.58
C ILE A 575 -10.90 33.74 12.93
N GLY A 576 -9.65 33.27 13.01
CA GLY A 576 -8.49 34.08 13.41
C GLY A 576 -7.67 34.63 12.24
N GLY A 577 -7.92 34.17 11.01
CA GLY A 577 -7.21 34.57 9.79
C GLY A 577 -8.17 34.94 8.65
N SER A 578 -7.69 34.84 7.41
CA SER A 578 -8.51 35.05 6.21
C SER A 578 -9.43 33.85 5.89
N GLU A 579 -9.15 32.69 6.49
CA GLU A 579 -10.04 31.54 6.60
C GLU A 579 -9.80 30.78 7.92
N LEU A 580 -10.69 29.84 8.29
CA LEU A 580 -10.54 29.04 9.51
C LEU A 580 -9.39 28.03 9.40
N MET A 581 -9.51 27.14 8.40
CA MET A 581 -8.60 26.04 8.06
C MET A 581 -9.05 25.43 6.72
N LYS A 582 -8.23 24.53 6.17
CA LYS A 582 -8.54 23.72 4.99
C LYS A 582 -8.72 22.25 5.37
N PRO A 583 -9.91 21.79 5.76
CA PRO A 583 -10.15 20.41 6.16
C PRO A 583 -9.93 19.44 4.99
N LEU A 584 -9.20 18.35 5.24
CA LEU A 584 -8.99 17.24 4.29
C LEU A 584 -9.99 16.10 4.56
N GLU A 585 -10.08 15.64 5.81
CA GLU A 585 -10.91 14.49 6.19
C GLU A 585 -11.16 14.37 7.70
N LEU A 586 -12.25 13.68 8.07
CA LEU A 586 -12.41 13.06 9.38
C LEU A 586 -12.05 11.57 9.30
N GLN A 587 -11.35 11.07 10.31
CA GLN A 587 -10.99 9.66 10.45
C GLN A 587 -11.72 9.07 11.65
N LEU A 588 -12.48 8.00 11.42
CA LEU A 588 -13.20 7.27 12.46
C LEU A 588 -12.62 5.85 12.54
N GLU A 589 -11.98 5.54 13.66
CA GLU A 589 -11.45 4.20 13.95
C GLU A 589 -12.36 3.54 14.99
N PRO A 590 -13.02 2.41 14.68
CA PRO A 590 -13.82 1.71 15.67
C PRO A 590 -12.96 1.35 16.88
N VAL A 591 -13.38 1.81 18.06
CA VAL A 591 -12.79 1.43 19.33
C VAL A 591 -13.25 0.00 19.58
N ALA A 592 -12.33 -0.95 19.41
CA ALA A 592 -12.56 -2.30 19.90
C ALA A 592 -12.89 -2.23 21.39
N GLU A 593 -13.72 -3.16 21.89
CA GLU A 593 -13.87 -3.33 23.34
C GLU A 593 -12.50 -3.27 24.02
N ALA A 594 -12.40 -2.55 25.15
CA ALA A 594 -11.15 -2.36 25.86
C ALA A 594 -10.43 -3.71 26.04
N PHE A 595 -9.12 -3.73 25.76
CA PHE A 595 -8.30 -4.94 25.93
C PHE A 595 -8.51 -5.50 27.34
N SER A 596 -9.16 -6.66 27.43
CA SER A 596 -9.49 -7.32 28.68
C SER A 596 -8.69 -8.61 28.77
N LEU A 597 -7.60 -8.58 29.55
CA LEU A 597 -6.75 -9.74 29.76
C LEU A 597 -7.55 -10.95 30.30
N PRO A 598 -8.49 -10.80 31.26
CA PRO A 598 -9.34 -11.91 31.70
C PRO A 598 -10.17 -12.51 30.56
N LYS A 599 -10.77 -11.67 29.70
CA LYS A 599 -11.52 -12.15 28.53
C LYS A 599 -10.61 -12.87 27.54
N VAL A 600 -9.40 -12.36 27.31
CA VAL A 600 -8.42 -12.99 26.40
C VAL A 600 -8.06 -14.40 26.87
N PHE A 601 -7.80 -14.59 28.17
CA PHE A 601 -7.50 -15.90 28.72
C PHE A 601 -8.73 -16.81 28.78
N ALA A 602 -9.93 -16.29 29.05
CA ALA A 602 -11.16 -17.07 28.97
C ALA A 602 -11.41 -17.61 27.55
N ASP A 603 -11.19 -16.77 26.53
CA ASP A 603 -11.26 -17.18 25.13
C ASP A 603 -10.16 -18.20 24.79
N ALA A 604 -8.93 -18.02 25.29
CA ALA A 604 -7.83 -18.97 25.09
C ALA A 604 -8.12 -20.34 25.74
N GLU A 605 -8.72 -20.37 26.93
CA GLU A 605 -9.18 -21.59 27.56
C GLU A 605 -10.26 -22.30 26.72
N ALA A 606 -11.27 -21.56 26.25
CA ALA A 606 -12.33 -22.12 25.41
C ALA A 606 -11.77 -22.70 24.09
N GLN A 607 -10.88 -21.95 23.45
CA GLN A 607 -10.24 -22.33 22.21
C GLN A 607 -9.30 -23.53 22.38
N THR A 608 -8.59 -23.62 23.50
CA THR A 608 -7.75 -24.78 23.83
C THR A 608 -8.60 -26.03 24.10
N ARG A 609 -9.80 -25.90 24.70
CA ARG A 609 -10.74 -27.03 24.82
C ARG A 609 -11.20 -27.54 23.44
N VAL A 610 -11.38 -26.66 22.46
CA VAL A 610 -11.63 -27.06 21.06
C VAL A 610 -10.45 -27.85 20.51
N MET A 611 -9.22 -27.37 20.68
CA MET A 611 -8.01 -28.08 20.23
C MET A 611 -7.91 -29.48 20.85
N LEU A 612 -8.16 -29.60 22.16
CA LEU A 612 -8.15 -30.88 22.87
C LEU A 612 -9.20 -31.87 22.36
N GLY A 613 -10.34 -31.37 21.85
CA GLY A 613 -11.35 -32.20 21.18
C GLY A 613 -10.98 -32.58 19.74
N GLU A 614 -10.22 -31.75 19.03
CA GLU A 614 -9.79 -32.00 17.65
C GLU A 614 -8.58 -32.94 17.54
N ILE A 615 -7.66 -32.93 18.52
CA ILE A 615 -6.45 -33.78 18.50
C ILE A 615 -6.80 -35.28 18.38
N PRO A 616 -7.68 -35.87 19.21
CA PRO A 616 -8.05 -37.28 19.06
C PRO A 616 -8.71 -37.60 17.72
N ARG A 617 -9.49 -36.67 17.16
CA ARG A 617 -10.12 -36.81 15.84
C ARG A 617 -9.08 -36.84 14.73
N ALA A 618 -8.08 -35.96 14.80
CA ALA A 618 -6.99 -35.91 13.84
C ALA A 618 -6.10 -37.17 13.92
N GLN A 619 -5.86 -37.70 15.12
CA GLN A 619 -5.17 -38.98 15.32
C GLN A 619 -5.96 -40.14 14.68
N ALA A 620 -7.27 -40.25 14.95
CA ALA A 620 -8.14 -41.31 14.43
C ALA A 620 -8.32 -41.26 12.90
N ALA A 621 -8.43 -40.06 12.32
CA ALA A 621 -8.58 -39.92 10.87
C ALA A 621 -7.37 -40.44 10.09
N ARG A 622 -6.17 -40.42 10.69
CA ARG A 622 -4.96 -40.96 10.06
C ARG A 622 -4.93 -42.49 10.05
N SER A 623 -5.48 -43.14 11.07
CA SER A 623 -5.61 -44.60 11.15
C SER A 623 -6.52 -45.17 10.06
N SER A 624 -7.46 -44.37 9.54
CA SER A 624 -8.40 -44.77 8.48
C SER A 624 -7.86 -44.67 7.05
N LEU A 625 -6.67 -44.07 6.84
CA LEU A 625 -6.06 -43.86 5.53
C LEU A 625 -4.99 -44.91 5.15
N THR A 626 -4.77 -45.93 5.97
CA THR A 626 -3.70 -46.94 5.77
C THR A 626 -4.15 -48.22 5.06
N THR A 627 -5.27 -48.23 4.33
CA THR A 627 -5.69 -49.39 3.50
C THR A 627 -5.03 -49.47 2.11
N GLY A 628 -3.91 -48.77 1.87
CA GLY A 628 -3.24 -48.85 0.56
C GLY A 628 -1.84 -48.21 0.42
N GLY A 629 -1.11 -47.98 1.51
CA GLY A 629 0.23 -47.38 1.48
C GLY A 629 1.29 -48.29 2.10
N THR A 630 2.53 -48.19 1.60
CA THR A 630 3.71 -49.00 1.93
C THR A 630 3.82 -49.38 3.42
N PRO A 631 4.15 -50.64 3.77
CA PRO A 631 4.21 -51.08 5.16
C PRO A 631 5.34 -50.35 5.91
N GLY A 632 4.98 -49.45 6.83
CA GLY A 632 5.95 -48.72 7.66
C GLY A 632 5.39 -47.54 8.47
N SER A 633 4.17 -47.06 8.19
CA SER A 633 3.62 -45.85 8.85
C SER A 633 2.52 -46.09 9.88
N ALA A 634 2.15 -47.34 10.16
CA ALA A 634 1.23 -47.69 11.23
C ALA A 634 2.01 -47.78 12.55
N GLY A 635 2.09 -46.68 13.32
CA GLY A 635 2.77 -46.69 14.62
C GLY A 635 3.45 -45.39 15.06
N VAL A 636 3.33 -44.29 14.30
CA VAL A 636 3.99 -43.03 14.66
C VAL A 636 3.13 -42.21 15.61
N ASP A 637 3.55 -42.14 16.88
CA ASP A 637 2.90 -41.38 17.94
C ASP A 637 2.94 -39.85 17.68
N LEU A 638 1.78 -39.26 17.44
CA LEU A 638 1.58 -37.82 17.15
C LEU A 638 1.16 -37.09 18.42
N VAL A 639 2.00 -36.18 18.88
CA VAL A 639 1.97 -35.67 20.25
C VAL A 639 1.49 -34.22 20.34
N SER A 640 1.65 -33.42 19.28
CA SER A 640 1.35 -31.98 19.33
C SER A 640 0.70 -31.48 18.04
N PRO A 641 -0.25 -30.53 18.12
CA PRO A 641 -0.71 -29.78 16.95
C PRO A 641 0.38 -28.82 16.47
N ARG A 642 0.48 -28.65 15.15
CA ARG A 642 1.45 -27.73 14.52
C ARG A 642 0.75 -26.60 13.78
N THR A 643 -0.17 -26.94 12.88
CA THR A 643 -0.83 -25.98 11.99
C THR A 643 -2.12 -26.56 11.40
N LEU A 644 -2.77 -25.80 10.50
CA LEU A 644 -3.80 -26.30 9.60
C LEU A 644 -3.23 -26.55 8.20
N ASP A 645 -3.54 -27.70 7.64
CA ASP A 645 -3.30 -28.01 6.22
C ASP A 645 -4.65 -28.21 5.54
N SER A 646 -4.97 -27.32 4.59
CA SER A 646 -6.26 -27.32 3.87
C SER A 646 -7.47 -27.38 4.82
N GLY A 647 -7.39 -26.68 5.96
CA GLY A 647 -8.42 -26.64 7.00
C GLY A 647 -8.46 -27.85 7.95
N ARG A 648 -7.60 -28.85 7.76
CA ARG A 648 -7.45 -30.03 8.63
C ARG A 648 -6.32 -29.80 9.63
N LEU A 649 -6.52 -30.26 10.87
CA LEU A 649 -5.51 -30.17 11.92
C LEU A 649 -4.32 -31.09 11.59
N ARG A 650 -3.12 -30.50 11.44
CA ARG A 650 -1.87 -31.23 11.26
C ARG A 650 -1.17 -31.40 12.60
N LEU A 651 -0.99 -32.66 12.99
CA LEU A 651 -0.22 -33.04 14.18
C LEU A 651 1.22 -33.42 13.80
N VAL A 652 2.12 -33.37 14.78
CA VAL A 652 3.52 -33.75 14.65
C VAL A 652 3.93 -34.74 15.71
N THR A 653 4.98 -35.50 15.38
CA THR A 653 5.67 -36.38 16.33
C THR A 653 6.51 -35.57 17.31
N ALA A 654 6.94 -36.18 18.42
CA ALA A 654 7.89 -35.53 19.32
C ALA A 654 9.20 -35.11 18.64
N ARG A 655 9.59 -35.76 17.54
CA ARG A 655 10.83 -35.44 16.81
C ARG A 655 10.82 -34.07 16.13
N ASP A 656 9.64 -33.57 15.79
CA ASP A 656 9.48 -32.28 15.10
C ASP A 656 9.89 -31.12 16.00
N TRP A 657 10.53 -30.08 15.45
CA TRP A 657 11.02 -28.95 16.23
C TRP A 657 9.90 -28.16 16.92
N THR A 658 8.66 -28.25 16.41
CA THR A 658 7.49 -27.57 16.98
C THR A 658 6.79 -28.33 18.11
N SER A 659 7.27 -29.52 18.48
CA SER A 659 6.54 -30.41 19.37
C SER A 659 6.35 -29.87 20.80
N GLY A 660 7.25 -29.02 21.27
CA GLY A 660 7.25 -28.50 22.64
C GLY A 660 6.32 -27.31 22.89
N PHE A 661 5.85 -26.62 21.85
CA PHE A 661 5.10 -25.38 22.01
C PHE A 661 3.69 -25.58 22.58
N PHE A 662 2.95 -26.59 22.12
CA PHE A 662 1.59 -26.85 22.61
C PHE A 662 1.55 -27.25 24.10
N PRO A 663 2.37 -28.18 24.61
CA PRO A 663 2.47 -28.38 26.06
C PRO A 663 2.91 -27.11 26.81
N GLY A 664 3.77 -26.28 26.19
CA GLY A 664 4.10 -24.95 26.72
C GLY A 664 2.90 -24.01 26.86
N VAL A 665 2.01 -23.96 25.85
CA VAL A 665 0.73 -23.22 25.89
C VAL A 665 -0.12 -23.69 27.06
N LEU A 666 -0.23 -25.01 27.28
CA LEU A 666 -1.00 -25.58 28.40
C LEU A 666 -0.41 -25.18 29.76
N TRP A 667 0.91 -25.18 29.91
CA TRP A 667 1.58 -24.69 31.12
C TRP A 667 1.36 -23.18 31.33
N GLN A 668 1.34 -22.38 30.28
CA GLN A 668 1.06 -20.94 30.36
C GLN A 668 -0.40 -20.65 30.75
N LEU A 669 -1.36 -21.46 30.29
CA LEU A 669 -2.74 -21.41 30.76
C LEU A 669 -2.84 -21.72 32.25
N TYR A 670 -2.12 -22.74 32.73
CA TYR A 670 -2.03 -23.02 34.17
C TYR A 670 -1.38 -21.85 34.93
N ALA A 671 -0.30 -21.27 34.40
CA ALA A 671 0.37 -20.12 35.02
C ALA A 671 -0.59 -18.93 35.24
N TYR A 672 -1.50 -18.67 34.30
CA TYR A 672 -2.51 -17.61 34.43
C TYR A 672 -3.67 -18.00 35.35
N THR A 673 -4.29 -19.16 35.08
CA THR A 673 -5.59 -19.55 35.66
C THR A 673 -5.49 -20.24 37.00
N GLN A 674 -4.34 -20.86 37.29
CA GLN A 674 -4.12 -21.75 38.44
C GLN A 674 -5.11 -22.93 38.53
N LYS A 675 -5.83 -23.27 37.45
CA LYS A 675 -6.80 -24.38 37.46
C LYS A 675 -6.07 -25.74 37.37
N PRO A 676 -6.37 -26.70 38.26
CA PRO A 676 -5.74 -28.02 38.26
C PRO A 676 -5.88 -28.80 36.94
N GLU A 677 -6.97 -28.58 36.20
CA GLU A 677 -7.20 -29.21 34.89
C GLU A 677 -6.08 -28.90 33.89
N TRP A 678 -5.62 -27.64 33.83
CA TRP A 678 -4.57 -27.23 32.89
C TRP A 678 -3.23 -27.81 33.28
N LYS A 679 -2.93 -27.89 34.59
CA LYS A 679 -1.73 -28.58 35.10
C LYS A 679 -1.71 -30.06 34.69
N ALA A 680 -2.82 -30.78 34.88
CA ALA A 680 -2.92 -32.19 34.56
C ALA A 680 -2.77 -32.44 33.05
N VAL A 681 -3.44 -31.64 32.21
CA VAL A 681 -3.35 -31.78 30.75
C VAL A 681 -1.97 -31.36 30.24
N ALA A 682 -1.36 -30.31 30.79
CA ALA A 682 0.00 -29.90 30.44
C ALA A 682 1.01 -31.02 30.73
N ALA A 683 0.97 -31.63 31.91
CA ALA A 683 1.84 -32.76 32.26
C ALA A 683 1.66 -33.94 31.28
N ARG A 684 0.41 -34.27 30.90
CA ARG A 684 0.10 -35.34 29.94
C ARG A 684 0.71 -35.09 28.55
N PHE A 685 0.65 -33.85 28.05
CA PHE A 685 1.22 -33.49 26.74
C PHE A 685 2.74 -33.25 26.78
N THR A 686 3.31 -32.94 27.95
CA THR A 686 4.76 -32.82 28.14
C THR A 686 5.44 -34.21 28.11
N ALA A 687 4.84 -35.23 28.71
CA ALA A 687 5.49 -36.54 28.90
C ALA A 687 6.02 -37.19 27.60
N PRO A 688 5.29 -37.24 26.47
CA PRO A 688 5.79 -37.86 25.23
C PRO A 688 7.01 -37.17 24.60
N ILE A 689 7.31 -35.94 25.01
CA ILE A 689 8.45 -35.16 24.52
C ILE A 689 9.76 -35.61 25.18
N GLU A 690 9.70 -36.27 26.35
CA GLU A 690 10.89 -36.68 27.11
C GLU A 690 11.89 -37.50 26.29
N LYS A 691 11.39 -38.37 25.39
CA LYS A 691 12.23 -39.22 24.53
C LYS A 691 13.20 -38.44 23.65
N GLU A 692 12.94 -37.15 23.42
CA GLU A 692 13.82 -36.29 22.64
C GLU A 692 15.00 -35.75 23.43
N LYS A 693 15.08 -35.94 24.76
CA LYS A 693 16.19 -35.45 25.61
C LYS A 693 17.57 -35.96 25.17
N THR A 694 17.64 -37.04 24.40
CA THR A 694 18.86 -37.63 23.83
C THR A 694 19.00 -37.45 22.31
N ASN A 695 18.13 -36.65 21.67
CA ASN A 695 18.18 -36.41 20.23
C ASN A 695 19.34 -35.46 19.83
N ALA A 696 20.52 -36.02 19.59
CA ALA A 696 21.71 -35.27 19.20
C ALA A 696 21.71 -34.79 17.73
N THR A 697 20.66 -35.05 16.95
CA THR A 697 20.59 -34.72 15.50
C THR A 697 19.96 -33.37 15.19
N THR A 698 19.59 -32.59 16.22
CA THR A 698 18.96 -31.27 16.03
C THR A 698 19.48 -30.23 17.03
N HIS A 699 19.51 -28.97 16.59
CA HIS A 699 19.75 -27.82 17.45
C HIS A 699 18.50 -27.39 18.23
N ASP A 700 17.30 -27.79 17.79
CA ASP A 700 15.99 -27.36 18.30
C ASP A 700 15.62 -27.95 19.67
N MET A 701 16.62 -28.37 20.46
CA MET A 701 16.39 -28.98 21.77
C MET A 701 15.71 -28.01 22.75
N GLY A 702 15.97 -26.72 22.62
CA GLY A 702 15.28 -25.68 23.39
C GLY A 702 13.79 -25.60 23.03
N PHE A 703 13.46 -25.54 21.74
CA PHE A 703 12.06 -25.51 21.30
C PHE A 703 11.29 -26.78 21.68
N LYS A 704 11.91 -27.94 21.54
CA LYS A 704 11.28 -29.23 21.83
C LYS A 704 11.11 -29.42 23.33
N VAL A 705 12.19 -29.30 24.09
CA VAL A 705 12.20 -29.67 25.51
C VAL A 705 11.96 -28.47 26.42
N TYR A 706 12.67 -27.36 26.23
CA TYR A 706 12.66 -26.26 27.20
C TYR A 706 11.33 -25.48 27.22
N CYS A 707 10.68 -25.30 26.07
CA CYS A 707 9.33 -24.71 26.01
C CYS A 707 8.25 -25.50 26.77
N SER A 708 8.49 -26.78 27.07
CA SER A 708 7.55 -27.64 27.81
C SER A 708 8.05 -27.96 29.22
N PHE A 709 9.14 -28.73 29.34
CA PHE A 709 9.75 -29.10 30.61
C PHE A 709 10.30 -27.90 31.38
N GLY A 710 10.88 -26.90 30.70
CA GLY A 710 11.39 -25.69 31.34
C GLY A 710 10.27 -24.87 31.98
N THR A 711 9.17 -24.66 31.26
CA THR A 711 7.98 -23.97 31.79
C THR A 711 7.31 -24.78 32.91
N GLY A 712 7.18 -26.10 32.74
CA GLY A 712 6.67 -26.98 33.78
C GLY A 712 7.51 -26.90 35.06
N TYR A 713 8.84 -27.02 34.95
CA TYR A 713 9.76 -26.94 36.08
C TYR A 713 9.66 -25.61 36.81
N ALA A 714 9.58 -24.50 36.07
CA ALA A 714 9.42 -23.17 36.66
C ALA A 714 8.12 -23.01 37.48
N LEU A 715 7.07 -23.79 37.16
CA LEU A 715 5.76 -23.73 37.82
C LEU A 715 5.58 -24.77 38.92
N THR A 716 6.31 -25.89 38.88
CA THR A 716 6.10 -27.03 39.79
C THR A 716 7.29 -27.36 40.67
N GLY A 717 8.50 -26.99 40.28
CA GLY A 717 9.74 -27.42 40.94
C GLY A 717 10.05 -28.92 40.79
N ASP A 718 9.40 -29.62 39.86
CA ASP A 718 9.53 -31.07 39.68
C ASP A 718 10.97 -31.50 39.36
N ALA A 719 11.56 -32.30 40.25
CA ALA A 719 12.94 -32.77 40.12
C ALA A 719 13.17 -33.59 38.84
N HIS A 720 12.18 -34.34 38.36
CA HIS A 720 12.29 -35.10 37.12
C HIS A 720 12.44 -34.16 35.92
N TYR A 721 11.68 -33.06 35.88
CA TYR A 721 11.81 -32.08 34.79
C TYR A 721 13.19 -31.42 34.78
N LYS A 722 13.78 -31.16 35.96
CA LYS A 722 15.17 -30.69 36.07
C LYS A 722 16.14 -31.67 35.40
N GLU A 723 16.01 -32.97 35.63
CA GLU A 723 16.87 -33.99 35.02
C GLU A 723 16.74 -34.02 33.49
N VAL A 724 15.51 -33.93 32.97
CA VAL A 724 15.24 -33.88 31.53
C VAL A 724 15.89 -32.65 30.88
N ILE A 725 15.79 -31.48 31.53
CA ILE A 725 16.43 -30.23 31.08
C ILE A 725 17.95 -30.40 31.03
N LEU A 726 18.57 -30.91 32.09
CA LEU A 726 20.02 -31.11 32.16
C LEU A 726 20.52 -32.12 31.11
N GLN A 727 19.82 -33.23 30.93
CA GLN A 727 20.17 -34.21 29.90
C GLN A 727 20.05 -33.61 28.49
N SER A 728 19.02 -32.82 28.24
CA SER A 728 18.82 -32.16 26.93
C SER A 728 19.89 -31.13 26.63
N ALA A 729 20.35 -30.39 27.65
CA ALA A 729 21.47 -29.45 27.51
C ALA A 729 22.80 -30.17 27.22
N ARG A 730 23.06 -31.32 27.85
CA ARG A 730 24.21 -32.19 27.52
C ARG A 730 24.14 -32.63 26.06
N THR A 731 22.97 -33.11 25.62
CA THR A 731 22.73 -33.52 24.23
C THR A 731 22.96 -32.37 23.25
N LEU A 732 22.37 -31.19 23.48
CA LEU A 732 22.56 -30.03 22.60
C LEU A 732 24.04 -29.61 22.52
N SER A 733 24.77 -29.68 23.63
CA SER A 733 26.19 -29.33 23.71
C SER A 733 27.07 -30.22 22.82
N THR A 734 26.65 -31.46 22.52
CA THR A 734 27.38 -32.34 21.59
C THR A 734 27.44 -31.81 20.16
N ARG A 735 26.53 -30.88 19.80
CA ARG A 735 26.51 -30.23 18.48
C ARG A 735 27.41 -29.00 18.38
N PHE A 736 28.05 -28.60 19.48
CA PHE A 736 29.00 -27.50 19.50
C PHE A 736 30.34 -27.93 18.90
N ASN A 737 30.78 -27.23 17.86
CA ASN A 737 32.12 -27.40 17.32
C ASN A 737 33.04 -26.32 17.93
N LYS A 738 34.01 -26.73 18.75
CA LYS A 738 34.97 -25.84 19.40
C LYS A 738 35.83 -25.06 18.41
N THR A 739 36.15 -25.67 17.28
CA THR A 739 36.95 -25.05 16.22
C THR A 739 36.15 -23.97 15.52
N ALA A 740 34.90 -24.21 15.13
CA ALA A 740 34.05 -23.18 14.51
C ALA A 740 33.51 -22.13 15.52
N GLY A 741 33.39 -22.52 16.79
CA GLY A 741 32.85 -21.69 17.87
C GLY A 741 31.33 -21.56 17.88
N VAL A 742 30.61 -22.49 17.25
CA VAL A 742 29.15 -22.44 17.04
C VAL A 742 28.50 -23.83 17.15
N ILE A 743 27.16 -23.85 17.24
CA ILE A 743 26.32 -25.05 17.36
C ILE A 743 25.73 -25.32 15.98
N ARG A 744 25.89 -26.54 15.44
CA ARG A 744 25.38 -26.88 14.10
C ARG A 744 23.86 -26.96 14.06
N SER A 745 23.22 -26.29 13.09
CA SER A 745 21.76 -26.34 12.93
C SER A 745 21.26 -27.64 12.30
N TRP A 746 21.83 -28.04 11.16
CA TRP A 746 21.33 -29.17 10.36
C TRP A 746 22.42 -30.17 9.97
N ASP A 747 22.04 -31.44 9.84
CA ASP A 747 22.92 -32.54 9.42
C ASP A 747 22.76 -32.93 7.94
N HIS A 748 21.75 -32.35 7.26
CA HIS A 748 21.45 -32.61 5.85
C HIS A 748 22.11 -31.58 4.92
N SER A 749 22.01 -31.82 3.60
CA SER A 749 22.51 -30.91 2.56
C SER A 749 24.02 -30.59 2.68
N LYS A 750 24.84 -31.60 3.02
CA LYS A 750 26.31 -31.45 3.18
C LYS A 750 27.03 -31.01 1.91
N GLN A 751 26.43 -31.24 0.75
CA GLN A 751 26.88 -30.72 -0.54
C GLN A 751 26.64 -29.20 -0.68
N LYS A 752 25.74 -28.63 0.11
CA LYS A 752 25.40 -27.21 0.12
C LYS A 752 26.13 -26.46 1.22
N TRP A 753 26.32 -27.05 2.40
CA TRP A 753 26.91 -26.39 3.56
C TRP A 753 27.88 -27.31 4.30
N ASP A 754 28.96 -26.74 4.82
CA ASP A 754 29.91 -27.44 5.71
C ASP A 754 29.39 -27.43 7.15
N PHE A 755 29.09 -26.23 7.67
CA PHE A 755 28.62 -26.04 9.04
C PHE A 755 27.52 -24.96 9.08
N PRO A 756 26.28 -25.30 8.68
CA PRO A 756 25.21 -24.33 8.62
C PRO A 756 24.73 -23.94 10.03
N VAL A 757 24.62 -22.63 10.27
CA VAL A 757 24.08 -22.03 11.49
C VAL A 757 22.98 -21.05 11.12
N ILE A 758 21.79 -21.24 11.70
CA ILE A 758 20.66 -20.34 11.53
C ILE A 758 20.45 -19.46 12.76
N ILE A 759 19.86 -18.28 12.55
CA ILE A 759 19.61 -17.32 13.64
C ILE A 759 18.71 -17.89 14.75
N ASP A 760 17.87 -18.88 14.44
CA ASP A 760 16.97 -19.59 15.35
C ASP A 760 17.73 -20.30 16.48
N ASN A 761 19.01 -20.66 16.27
CA ASN A 761 19.87 -21.24 17.30
C ASN A 761 19.96 -20.35 18.54
N MET A 762 19.82 -19.03 18.40
CA MET A 762 19.82 -18.09 19.51
C MET A 762 18.75 -18.41 20.56
N MET A 763 17.60 -18.94 20.14
CA MET A 763 16.51 -19.32 21.04
C MET A 763 16.83 -20.58 21.85
N ASN A 764 17.65 -21.46 21.29
CA ASN A 764 18.03 -22.73 21.92
C ASN A 764 19.12 -22.56 22.99
N LEU A 765 19.78 -21.40 23.04
CA LEU A 765 20.78 -21.09 24.06
C LEU A 765 20.17 -20.95 25.47
N GLU A 766 18.88 -20.64 25.57
CA GLU A 766 18.19 -20.50 26.86
C GLU A 766 18.22 -21.81 27.66
N LEU A 767 18.14 -22.97 26.97
CA LEU A 767 18.31 -24.29 27.58
C LEU A 767 19.70 -24.45 28.23
N LEU A 768 20.75 -23.96 27.56
CA LEU A 768 22.13 -24.05 28.06
C LEU A 768 22.36 -23.13 29.26
N PHE A 769 21.85 -21.89 29.20
CA PHE A 769 21.91 -20.98 30.34
C PHE A 769 21.13 -21.52 31.54
N ALA A 770 19.94 -22.08 31.31
CA ALA A 770 19.17 -22.74 32.35
C ALA A 770 19.93 -23.91 32.97
N ALA A 771 20.56 -24.76 32.16
CA ALA A 771 21.37 -25.85 32.66
C ALA A 771 22.54 -25.37 33.53
N THR A 772 23.25 -24.30 33.14
CA THR A 772 24.27 -23.69 34.00
C THR A 772 23.69 -23.26 35.35
N ARG A 773 22.53 -22.58 35.38
CA ARG A 773 21.89 -22.18 36.65
C ARG A 773 21.51 -23.38 37.52
N LEU A 774 21.07 -24.47 36.90
CA LEU A 774 20.52 -25.64 37.59
C LEU A 774 21.58 -26.63 38.09
N SER A 775 22.74 -26.70 37.44
CA SER A 775 23.82 -27.64 37.77
C SER A 775 25.10 -26.98 38.29
N GLY A 776 25.30 -25.68 38.03
CA GLY A 776 26.60 -25.01 38.24
C GLY A 776 27.65 -25.33 37.17
N ASP A 777 27.34 -26.15 36.17
CA ASP A 777 28.28 -26.48 35.10
C ASP A 777 28.44 -25.31 34.12
N SER A 778 29.62 -24.69 34.17
CA SER A 778 30.00 -23.55 33.35
C SER A 778 30.27 -23.89 31.87
N SER A 779 30.33 -25.17 31.50
CA SER A 779 30.52 -25.58 30.11
C SER A 779 29.36 -25.14 29.23
N PHE A 780 28.11 -25.26 29.71
CA PHE A 780 26.92 -24.81 28.98
C PHE A 780 26.94 -23.31 28.71
N TYR A 781 27.28 -22.50 29.73
CA TYR A 781 27.46 -21.05 29.62
C TYR A 781 28.52 -20.69 28.57
N ARG A 782 29.70 -21.33 28.63
CA ARG A 782 30.79 -21.05 27.67
C ARG A 782 30.37 -21.36 26.23
N ILE A 783 29.67 -22.47 26.01
CA ILE A 783 29.14 -22.83 24.69
C ILE A 783 28.11 -21.80 24.20
N ALA A 784 27.17 -21.40 25.07
CA ALA A 784 26.14 -20.43 24.71
C ALA A 784 26.72 -19.05 24.38
N VAL A 785 27.66 -18.55 25.20
CA VAL A 785 28.35 -17.27 24.96
C VAL A 785 29.18 -17.33 23.68
N SER A 786 29.94 -18.41 23.46
CA SER A 786 30.73 -18.57 22.23
C SER A 786 29.85 -18.55 20.99
N HIS A 787 28.69 -19.23 21.01
CA HIS A 787 27.72 -19.19 19.93
C HIS A 787 27.16 -17.78 19.70
N ALA A 788 26.72 -17.11 20.76
CA ALA A 788 26.11 -15.78 20.67
C ALA A 788 27.09 -14.72 20.13
N ASP A 789 28.36 -14.77 20.55
CA ASP A 789 29.42 -13.87 20.09
C ASP A 789 29.73 -14.08 18.59
N ASN A 790 29.88 -15.34 18.15
CA ASN A 790 30.14 -15.65 16.75
C ASN A 790 28.95 -15.34 15.84
N THR A 791 27.72 -15.50 16.34
CA THR A 791 26.49 -15.12 15.63
C THR A 791 26.40 -13.60 15.50
N MET A 792 26.73 -12.84 16.57
CA MET A 792 26.67 -11.37 16.54
C MET A 792 27.63 -10.81 15.50
N LYS A 793 28.83 -11.39 15.42
CA LYS A 793 29.87 -10.99 14.47
C LYS A 793 29.48 -11.26 13.02
N ASN A 794 28.78 -12.36 12.74
CA ASN A 794 28.67 -12.88 11.37
C ASN A 794 27.25 -12.86 10.78
N HIS A 795 26.20 -12.95 11.58
CA HIS A 795 24.81 -13.02 11.08
C HIS A 795 24.20 -11.66 10.77
N PHE A 796 24.80 -10.54 11.19
CA PHE A 796 24.19 -9.23 11.03
C PHE A 796 24.83 -8.40 9.91
N ARG A 797 23.98 -7.66 9.19
CA ARG A 797 24.37 -6.62 8.23
C ARG A 797 24.59 -5.28 8.96
N PRO A 798 25.18 -4.27 8.30
CA PRO A 798 25.41 -2.95 8.91
C PRO A 798 24.14 -2.26 9.43
N ASP A 799 22.99 -2.56 8.85
CA ASP A 799 21.67 -2.05 9.26
C ASP A 799 21.00 -2.86 10.39
N TYR A 800 21.69 -3.87 10.93
CA TYR A 800 21.22 -4.79 11.97
C TYR A 800 20.11 -5.75 11.53
N SER A 801 19.85 -5.88 10.23
CA SER A 801 19.12 -7.03 9.70
C SER A 801 19.99 -8.29 9.75
N SER A 802 19.39 -9.43 10.10
CA SER A 802 20.10 -10.72 10.11
C SER A 802 20.00 -11.49 8.78
N TYR A 803 21.07 -12.20 8.43
CA TYR A 803 21.01 -13.33 7.49
C TYR A 803 20.29 -14.49 8.18
N HIS A 804 19.51 -15.26 7.43
CA HIS A 804 18.91 -16.47 8.00
C HIS A 804 19.99 -17.53 8.26
N VAL A 805 20.81 -17.86 7.25
CA VAL A 805 21.81 -18.94 7.33
C VAL A 805 23.22 -18.38 7.12
N VAL A 806 24.15 -18.72 8.02
CA VAL A 806 25.59 -18.53 7.82
C VAL A 806 26.26 -19.90 7.84
N ASP A 807 27.02 -20.18 6.80
CA ASP A 807 27.80 -21.42 6.66
C ASP A 807 29.22 -21.16 7.17
N TYR A 808 29.59 -21.81 8.26
CA TYR A 808 30.92 -21.70 8.87
C TYR A 808 31.88 -22.74 8.30
N ASP A 809 33.17 -22.41 8.32
CA ASP A 809 34.24 -23.37 8.12
C ASP A 809 34.39 -24.20 9.41
N SER A 810 34.12 -25.50 9.33
CA SER A 810 34.19 -26.41 10.47
C SER A 810 35.60 -26.64 11.00
N THR A 811 36.62 -26.19 10.24
CA THR A 811 38.04 -26.36 10.52
C THR A 811 38.75 -25.07 10.96
N ALA A 812 38.08 -23.91 10.92
CA ALA A 812 38.67 -22.62 11.28
C ALA A 812 37.74 -21.72 12.12
N PHE A 813 38.27 -21.14 13.20
CA PHE A 813 37.48 -20.36 14.17
C PHE A 813 36.88 -19.08 13.59
N GLY A 814 35.55 -19.00 13.64
CA GLY A 814 34.77 -17.85 13.21
C GLY A 814 34.86 -17.51 11.71
N ARG A 815 35.50 -18.37 10.89
CA ARG A 815 35.59 -18.18 9.43
C ARG A 815 34.28 -18.62 8.78
N ILE A 816 33.79 -17.81 7.84
CA ILE A 816 32.55 -18.06 7.11
C ILE A 816 32.86 -18.44 5.65
N ASN A 817 32.13 -19.42 5.13
CA ASN A 817 32.16 -19.81 3.73
C ASN A 817 31.19 -18.95 2.92
N LYS A 818 29.96 -18.76 3.42
CA LYS A 818 28.91 -17.95 2.77
C LYS A 818 27.77 -17.59 3.69
N LYS A 819 26.97 -16.61 3.25
CA LYS A 819 25.77 -16.10 3.90
C LYS A 819 24.59 -16.29 2.95
N THR A 820 23.55 -17.01 3.38
CA THR A 820 22.43 -17.41 2.50
C THR A 820 21.10 -17.39 3.24
N THR A 821 20.03 -17.77 2.56
CA THR A 821 18.72 -18.01 3.17
C THR A 821 18.14 -19.39 2.85
N HIS A 822 17.26 -19.86 3.73
CA HIS A 822 16.38 -21.01 3.49
C HIS A 822 14.89 -20.69 3.69
N GLN A 823 14.56 -19.57 4.35
CA GLN A 823 13.17 -19.21 4.72
C GLN A 823 12.82 -17.75 4.42
N GLY A 824 13.82 -16.87 4.28
CA GLY A 824 13.63 -15.50 3.79
C GLY A 824 13.51 -15.44 2.28
N TYR A 825 13.07 -14.28 1.78
CA TYR A 825 12.86 -14.02 0.36
C TYR A 825 14.14 -14.13 -0.48
N ALA A 826 15.25 -13.56 0.00
CA ALA A 826 16.54 -13.59 -0.66
C ALA A 826 17.67 -13.59 0.36
N ASP A 827 18.90 -13.90 -0.06
CA ASP A 827 20.08 -13.86 0.82
C ASP A 827 20.29 -12.48 1.45
N ALA A 828 19.91 -11.41 0.74
CA ALA A 828 19.99 -10.03 1.20
C ALA A 828 18.72 -9.52 1.91
N SER A 829 17.66 -10.32 2.00
CA SER A 829 16.42 -9.90 2.66
C SER A 829 16.43 -10.13 4.16
N ALA A 830 15.52 -9.47 4.85
CA ALA A 830 15.30 -9.58 6.29
C ALA A 830 14.00 -10.34 6.58
N TRP A 831 14.16 -11.65 6.76
CA TRP A 831 13.08 -12.52 7.19
C TRP A 831 12.59 -12.14 8.59
N ALA A 832 11.28 -11.86 8.74
CA ALA A 832 10.76 -11.16 9.90
C ALA A 832 10.88 -11.97 11.19
N ARG A 833 10.57 -13.27 11.15
CA ARG A 833 10.70 -14.13 12.34
C ARG A 833 12.16 -14.34 12.75
N GLY A 834 13.08 -14.37 11.79
CA GLY A 834 14.53 -14.38 12.06
C GLY A 834 15.01 -13.13 12.80
N GLN A 835 14.42 -11.96 12.51
CA GLN A 835 14.69 -10.75 13.30
C GLN A 835 14.12 -10.88 14.73
N GLY A 836 12.92 -11.48 14.86
CA GLY A 836 12.31 -11.80 16.16
C GLY A 836 13.18 -12.72 17.02
N TRP A 837 13.74 -13.79 16.44
CA TRP A 837 14.69 -14.68 17.12
C TRP A 837 15.95 -13.96 17.57
N GLY A 838 16.51 -13.09 16.72
CA GLY A 838 17.65 -12.25 17.10
C GLY A 838 17.33 -11.33 18.28
N LEU A 839 16.21 -10.60 18.20
CA LEU A 839 15.77 -9.67 19.24
C LEU A 839 15.57 -10.38 20.59
N TYR A 840 14.78 -11.46 20.59
CA TYR A 840 14.53 -12.25 21.80
C TYR A 840 15.84 -12.84 22.32
N GLY A 841 16.60 -13.49 21.44
CA GLY A 841 17.82 -14.21 21.79
C GLY A 841 18.88 -13.33 22.43
N TYR A 842 19.16 -12.14 21.88
CA TYR A 842 20.13 -11.21 22.47
C TYR A 842 19.63 -10.54 23.75
N THR A 843 18.32 -10.31 23.87
CA THR A 843 17.72 -9.86 25.13
C THR A 843 17.93 -10.90 26.23
N MET A 844 17.67 -12.17 25.91
CA MET A 844 17.90 -13.31 26.81
C MET A 844 19.41 -13.46 27.13
N CYS A 845 20.31 -13.36 26.16
CA CYS A 845 21.76 -13.37 26.43
C CYS A 845 22.17 -12.24 27.40
N PHE A 846 21.59 -11.05 27.30
CA PHE A 846 21.84 -9.98 28.28
C PHE A 846 21.31 -10.33 29.67
N ARG A 847 20.09 -10.89 29.78
CA ARG A 847 19.53 -11.36 31.06
C ARG A 847 20.51 -12.30 31.77
N GLU A 848 21.06 -13.24 31.03
CA GLU A 848 21.87 -14.34 31.57
C GLU A 848 23.33 -13.96 31.85
N THR A 849 23.90 -13.03 31.08
CA THR A 849 25.34 -12.70 31.15
C THR A 849 25.63 -11.32 31.72
N ARG A 850 24.62 -10.43 31.70
CA ARG A 850 24.75 -8.99 31.96
C ARG A 850 25.79 -8.28 31.08
N ASN A 851 26.20 -8.88 29.96
CA ASN A 851 27.16 -8.29 29.05
C ASN A 851 26.50 -7.18 28.20
N PRO A 852 26.89 -5.91 28.33
CA PRO A 852 26.22 -4.78 27.68
C PRO A 852 26.21 -4.86 26.14
N ARG A 853 27.14 -5.62 25.53
CA ARG A 853 27.14 -5.85 24.07
C ARG A 853 25.86 -6.51 23.59
N TYR A 854 25.29 -7.45 24.35
CA TYR A 854 24.04 -8.12 23.98
C TYR A 854 22.84 -7.20 24.11
N LEU A 855 22.80 -6.34 25.13
CA LEU A 855 21.76 -5.32 25.26
C LEU A 855 21.80 -4.37 24.06
N GLN A 856 22.98 -3.86 23.74
CA GLN A 856 23.16 -2.97 22.58
C GLN A 856 22.73 -3.64 21.28
N GLN A 857 23.08 -4.91 21.07
CA GLN A 857 22.65 -5.66 19.89
C GLN A 857 21.13 -5.79 19.83
N ALA A 858 20.47 -6.16 20.94
CA ALA A 858 19.02 -6.27 21.02
C ALA A 858 18.31 -4.93 20.72
N GLU A 859 18.80 -3.82 21.28
CA GLU A 859 18.26 -2.48 21.02
C GLU A 859 18.36 -2.09 19.55
N LYS A 860 19.47 -2.43 18.89
CA LYS A 860 19.66 -2.13 17.46
C LYS A 860 18.79 -2.99 16.55
N ILE A 861 18.59 -4.26 16.88
CA ILE A 861 17.61 -5.13 16.19
C ILE A 861 16.19 -4.59 16.39
N ALA A 862 15.83 -4.21 17.62
CA ALA A 862 14.53 -3.60 17.92
C ALA A 862 14.33 -2.30 17.12
N ALA A 863 15.35 -1.45 17.03
CA ALA A 863 15.32 -0.25 16.22
C ALA A 863 15.05 -0.58 14.74
N TYR A 864 15.82 -1.51 14.15
CA TYR A 864 15.61 -1.97 12.77
C TYR A 864 14.16 -2.42 12.53
N ILE A 865 13.64 -3.32 13.38
CA ILE A 865 12.26 -3.84 13.25
C ILE A 865 11.24 -2.72 13.33
N LEU A 866 11.34 -1.84 14.33
CA LEU A 866 10.32 -0.85 14.65
C LEU A 866 10.34 0.37 13.73
N SER A 867 11.47 0.67 13.08
CA SER A 867 11.62 1.79 12.14
C SER A 867 11.67 1.36 10.68
N HIS A 868 11.54 0.07 10.36
CA HIS A 868 11.58 -0.40 8.98
C HIS A 868 10.44 0.25 8.15
N PRO A 869 10.70 0.80 6.95
CA PRO A 869 9.67 1.46 6.13
C PRO A 869 8.46 0.58 5.78
N ASN A 870 8.70 -0.73 5.67
CA ASN A 870 7.64 -1.72 5.43
C ASN A 870 7.02 -2.29 6.72
N MET A 871 7.39 -1.79 7.90
CA MET A 871 6.74 -2.17 9.15
C MET A 871 5.33 -1.57 9.19
N PRO A 872 4.29 -2.40 9.25
CA PRO A 872 2.90 -1.93 9.18
C PRO A 872 2.47 -1.20 10.44
N GLU A 873 1.47 -0.31 10.32
CA GLU A 873 0.97 0.51 11.45
C GLU A 873 0.50 -0.35 12.65
N ASP A 874 -0.07 -1.53 12.38
CA ASP A 874 -0.55 -2.47 13.40
C ASP A 874 0.59 -3.21 14.16
N GLY A 875 1.83 -3.07 13.71
CA GLY A 875 3.00 -3.72 14.31
C GLY A 875 3.14 -5.22 14.04
N VAL A 876 2.28 -5.82 13.21
CA VAL A 876 2.45 -7.22 12.77
C VAL A 876 3.24 -7.19 11.47
N PRO A 877 4.43 -7.81 11.35
CA PRO A 877 5.21 -7.68 10.13
C PRO A 877 4.65 -8.56 9.00
N TYR A 878 5.04 -8.25 7.76
CA TYR A 878 5.01 -9.24 6.69
C TYR A 878 6.00 -10.37 6.99
N TRP A 879 5.86 -11.53 6.34
CA TRP A 879 6.77 -12.67 6.57
C TRP A 879 8.25 -12.33 6.30
N ASP A 880 8.53 -11.39 5.40
CA ASP A 880 9.85 -10.83 5.11
C ASP A 880 9.72 -9.32 4.84
N PHE A 881 10.59 -8.52 5.42
CA PHE A 881 10.53 -7.06 5.34
C PHE A 881 10.85 -6.50 3.95
N ASN A 882 11.50 -7.28 3.09
CA ASN A 882 11.94 -6.86 1.75
C ASN A 882 11.23 -7.62 0.62
N ALA A 883 10.17 -8.37 0.93
CA ALA A 883 9.42 -9.09 -0.10
C ALA A 883 8.80 -8.11 -1.12
N PRO A 884 8.95 -8.36 -2.43
CA PRO A 884 8.73 -7.35 -3.46
C PRO A 884 7.25 -7.05 -3.71
N ALA A 885 6.36 -7.97 -3.35
CA ALA A 885 4.93 -7.78 -3.56
C ALA A 885 4.25 -7.05 -2.39
N ILE A 886 4.98 -6.57 -1.36
CA ILE A 886 4.40 -5.74 -0.29
C ILE A 886 3.62 -4.55 -0.91
N PRO A 887 2.36 -4.30 -0.49
CA PRO A 887 1.65 -4.86 0.66
C PRO A 887 0.85 -6.15 0.41
N ALA A 888 0.94 -6.77 -0.78
CA ALA A 888 0.26 -8.02 -1.12
C ALA A 888 0.92 -9.29 -0.57
N GLU A 889 1.98 -9.16 0.22
CA GLU A 889 2.64 -10.28 0.87
C GLU A 889 1.90 -10.72 2.14
N PRO A 890 1.93 -12.00 2.52
CA PRO A 890 1.25 -12.48 3.72
C PRO A 890 1.92 -11.96 5.00
N ARG A 891 1.09 -11.85 6.04
CA ARG A 891 1.48 -11.43 7.39
C ARG A 891 2.17 -12.56 8.13
N ASP A 892 2.88 -12.23 9.20
CA ASP A 892 3.41 -13.22 10.13
C ASP A 892 3.12 -12.87 11.60
N ALA A 893 1.94 -13.30 12.07
CA ALA A 893 1.54 -13.17 13.46
C ALA A 893 2.50 -13.89 14.44
N SER A 894 3.15 -14.97 13.99
CA SER A 894 4.15 -15.67 14.80
C SER A 894 5.40 -14.81 15.05
N ALA A 895 5.90 -14.11 14.02
CA ALA A 895 6.98 -13.14 14.18
C ALA A 895 6.57 -12.01 15.13
N ALA A 896 5.36 -11.47 14.98
CA ALA A 896 4.84 -10.42 15.85
C ALA A 896 4.79 -10.85 17.33
N ALA A 897 4.29 -12.06 17.61
CA ALA A 897 4.18 -12.58 18.97
C ALA A 897 5.56 -12.72 19.63
N VAL A 898 6.55 -13.25 18.92
CA VAL A 898 7.94 -13.37 19.39
C VAL A 898 8.55 -11.99 19.64
N ILE A 899 8.38 -11.06 18.70
CA ILE A 899 8.88 -9.68 18.82
C ILE A 899 8.28 -9.01 20.05
N ALA A 900 6.97 -9.10 20.26
CA ALA A 900 6.31 -8.53 21.42
C ALA A 900 6.84 -9.12 22.74
N SER A 901 6.98 -10.45 22.81
CA SER A 901 7.55 -11.10 24.00
C SER A 901 8.97 -10.62 24.31
N GLY A 902 9.83 -10.53 23.29
CA GLY A 902 11.20 -10.01 23.41
C GLY A 902 11.24 -8.53 23.81
N LEU A 903 10.38 -7.69 23.23
CA LEU A 903 10.29 -6.26 23.56
C LEU A 903 9.85 -6.01 25.01
N TYR A 904 8.92 -6.82 25.55
CA TYR A 904 8.55 -6.71 26.96
C TYR A 904 9.72 -6.97 27.89
N GLU A 905 10.56 -7.97 27.61
CA GLU A 905 11.75 -8.23 28.41
C GLU A 905 12.82 -7.14 28.21
N LEU A 906 13.09 -6.74 26.97
CA LEU A 906 14.02 -5.66 26.66
C LEU A 906 13.64 -4.36 27.35
N SER A 907 12.33 -4.10 27.51
CA SER A 907 11.81 -2.92 28.19
C SER A 907 12.25 -2.79 29.65
N THR A 908 12.63 -3.90 30.28
CA THR A 908 13.10 -3.94 31.67
C THR A 908 14.59 -3.63 31.82
N TYR A 909 15.34 -3.59 30.72
CA TYR A 909 16.79 -3.40 30.70
C TYR A 909 17.21 -2.10 30.00
N SER A 910 16.49 -1.70 28.95
CA SER A 910 16.83 -0.54 28.14
C SER A 910 16.44 0.78 28.78
N LYS A 911 17.23 1.82 28.51
CA LYS A 911 16.88 3.22 28.80
C LYS A 911 15.63 3.67 28.02
N ASP A 912 15.38 3.08 26.85
CA ASP A 912 14.19 3.30 26.03
C ASP A 912 13.02 2.38 26.42
N GLY A 913 13.01 1.85 27.65
CA GLY A 913 12.04 0.85 28.08
C GLY A 913 10.57 1.23 27.84
N LYS A 914 10.21 2.49 28.04
CA LYS A 914 8.84 2.98 27.75
C LYS A 914 8.45 2.82 26.29
N LYS A 915 9.38 3.10 25.37
CA LYS A 915 9.18 2.97 23.91
C LYS A 915 8.98 1.50 23.53
N TYR A 916 9.84 0.60 24.03
CA TYR A 916 9.72 -0.83 23.72
C TYR A 916 8.47 -1.46 24.32
N ARG A 917 8.09 -1.05 25.54
CA ARG A 917 6.83 -1.49 26.14
C ARG A 917 5.62 -1.02 25.33
N ALA A 918 5.58 0.24 24.93
CA ALA A 918 4.49 0.76 24.10
C ALA A 918 4.40 0.04 22.74
N ALA A 919 5.55 -0.27 22.13
CA ALA A 919 5.59 -1.07 20.90
C ALA A 919 5.06 -2.50 21.12
N ALA A 920 5.44 -3.15 22.22
CA ALA A 920 4.95 -4.48 22.58
C ALA A 920 3.43 -4.48 22.87
N ASP A 921 2.93 -3.49 23.61
CA ASP A 921 1.50 -3.30 23.89
C ASP A 921 0.71 -3.14 22.59
N ARG A 922 1.17 -2.29 21.67
CA ARG A 922 0.57 -2.11 20.35
C ARG A 922 0.48 -3.43 19.58
N ILE A 923 1.57 -4.23 19.57
CA ILE A 923 1.58 -5.51 18.85
C ILE A 923 0.57 -6.48 19.47
N VAL A 924 0.60 -6.67 20.79
CA VAL A 924 -0.30 -7.62 21.48
C VAL A 924 -1.76 -7.21 21.34
N GLU A 925 -2.07 -5.91 21.44
CA GLU A 925 -3.43 -5.40 21.25
C GLU A 925 -3.92 -5.66 19.82
N ASN A 926 -3.08 -5.42 18.82
CA ASN A 926 -3.42 -5.71 17.42
C ASN A 926 -3.58 -7.20 17.15
N LEU A 927 -2.68 -8.04 17.69
CA LEU A 927 -2.82 -9.50 17.61
C LEU A 927 -4.16 -9.95 18.21
N THR A 928 -4.48 -9.44 19.40
CA THR A 928 -5.74 -9.75 20.10
C THR A 928 -6.98 -9.30 19.34
N ARG A 929 -6.90 -8.11 18.73
CA ARG A 929 -8.02 -7.46 18.06
C ARG A 929 -8.31 -8.01 16.67
N SER A 930 -7.27 -8.29 15.89
CA SER A 930 -7.38 -8.50 14.44
C SER A 930 -6.84 -9.85 13.97
N TYR A 931 -6.03 -10.55 14.78
CA TYR A 931 -5.39 -11.82 14.39
C TYR A 931 -5.86 -13.00 15.23
N ARG A 932 -6.60 -12.75 16.32
CA ARG A 932 -7.13 -13.80 17.19
C ARG A 932 -8.24 -14.56 16.48
N ALA A 933 -8.17 -15.89 16.52
CA ALA A 933 -9.22 -16.74 16.01
C ALA A 933 -10.52 -16.52 16.80
N PRO A 934 -11.68 -16.38 16.14
CA PRO A 934 -12.96 -16.44 16.83
C PRO A 934 -13.11 -17.77 17.58
N VAL A 935 -13.66 -17.73 18.80
CA VAL A 935 -13.86 -18.93 19.62
C VAL A 935 -14.67 -19.98 18.86
N GLY A 936 -14.20 -21.23 18.87
CA GLY A 936 -14.84 -22.35 18.14
C GLY A 936 -14.35 -22.53 16.70
N THR A 937 -13.54 -21.60 16.17
CA THR A 937 -13.00 -21.69 14.81
C THR A 937 -11.56 -22.23 14.81
N ALA A 938 -10.90 -22.27 13.65
CA ALA A 938 -9.46 -22.57 13.51
C ALA A 938 -8.97 -23.84 14.23
N ARG A 939 -9.86 -24.81 14.47
CA ARG A 939 -9.56 -26.07 15.18
C ARG A 939 -8.85 -25.86 16.54
N GLY A 940 -9.10 -24.73 17.20
CA GLY A 940 -8.56 -24.46 18.54
C GLY A 940 -7.22 -23.72 18.60
N PHE A 941 -6.66 -23.23 17.49
CA PHE A 941 -5.53 -22.29 17.54
C PHE A 941 -5.97 -20.91 18.02
N LEU A 942 -5.07 -20.15 18.67
CA LEU A 942 -5.36 -18.83 19.22
C LEU A 942 -5.16 -17.71 18.19
N LEU A 943 -4.08 -17.76 17.42
CA LEU A 943 -3.76 -16.76 16.40
C LEU A 943 -3.86 -17.31 14.97
N LEU A 944 -4.37 -16.48 14.08
CA LEU A 944 -4.42 -16.65 12.62
C LEU A 944 -3.26 -15.89 11.95
N HIS A 945 -3.09 -16.11 10.65
CA HIS A 945 -2.22 -15.31 9.76
C HIS A 945 -0.73 -15.33 10.11
N SER A 946 -0.20 -16.51 10.38
CA SER A 946 1.25 -16.74 10.48
C SER A 946 1.80 -17.30 9.16
N THR A 947 3.08 -17.05 8.88
CA THR A 947 3.75 -17.57 7.68
C THR A 947 5.02 -18.33 8.06
N GLY A 948 5.00 -19.66 7.97
CA GLY A 948 6.13 -20.54 8.27
C GLY A 948 7.27 -20.42 7.26
N SER A 949 7.07 -20.88 6.01
CA SER A 949 8.07 -20.79 4.94
C SER A 949 7.41 -20.52 3.59
N LYS A 950 7.35 -19.24 3.20
CA LYS A 950 6.80 -18.84 1.90
C LYS A 950 7.61 -19.37 0.70
N PRO A 951 8.97 -19.37 0.70
CA PRO A 951 9.74 -19.94 -0.41
C PRO A 951 9.43 -21.42 -0.68
N SER A 952 9.04 -22.17 0.35
CA SER A 952 8.66 -23.59 0.24
C SER A 952 7.16 -23.80 0.04
N ASN A 953 6.37 -22.72 -0.08
CA ASN A 953 4.90 -22.73 -0.08
C ASN A 953 4.30 -23.57 1.07
N SER A 954 4.95 -23.53 2.24
CA SER A 954 4.56 -24.29 3.42
C SER A 954 4.14 -23.33 4.52
N GLU A 955 2.97 -23.60 5.11
CA GLU A 955 2.45 -22.84 6.25
C GLU A 955 2.30 -21.35 5.93
N VAL A 956 1.73 -21.03 4.77
CA VAL A 956 1.51 -19.64 4.34
C VAL A 956 0.12 -19.20 4.76
N ASP A 957 0.05 -18.17 5.60
CA ASP A 957 -1.20 -17.58 6.10
C ASP A 957 -2.11 -18.60 6.83
N VAL A 958 -1.52 -19.28 7.81
CA VAL A 958 -2.17 -20.32 8.62
C VAL A 958 -1.92 -20.06 10.11
N PRO A 959 -2.71 -20.65 11.02
CA PRO A 959 -2.35 -20.66 12.43
C PRO A 959 -1.13 -21.56 12.71
N LEU A 960 -0.34 -21.20 13.72
CA LEU A 960 0.89 -21.93 14.10
C LEU A 960 0.99 -22.05 15.62
N ASN A 961 1.33 -23.24 16.11
CA ASN A 961 1.37 -23.51 17.56
C ASN A 961 2.38 -22.64 18.33
N TYR A 962 3.50 -22.27 17.70
CA TYR A 962 4.50 -21.39 18.28
C TYR A 962 4.05 -19.92 18.28
N ALA A 963 3.15 -19.51 17.37
CA ALA A 963 2.52 -18.20 17.47
C ALA A 963 1.69 -18.09 18.76
N ASP A 964 0.92 -19.13 19.07
CA ASP A 964 0.11 -19.21 20.29
C ASP A 964 0.98 -19.19 21.56
N TYR A 965 2.08 -19.93 21.57
CA TYR A 965 3.03 -19.97 22.70
C TYR A 965 3.60 -18.58 23.01
N TYR A 966 4.15 -17.88 22.00
CA TYR A 966 4.76 -16.57 22.24
C TYR A 966 3.73 -15.48 22.48
N TYR A 967 2.49 -15.65 21.98
CA TYR A 967 1.39 -14.73 22.27
C TYR A 967 0.97 -14.79 23.73
N LEU A 968 0.74 -15.99 24.26
CA LEU A 968 0.43 -16.17 25.69
C LEU A 968 1.61 -15.77 26.58
N GLU A 969 2.85 -16.04 26.17
CA GLU A 969 4.03 -15.56 26.89
C GLU A 969 4.05 -14.03 26.96
N ALA A 970 3.85 -13.34 25.84
CA ALA A 970 3.82 -11.88 25.78
C ALA A 970 2.70 -11.31 26.68
N LEU A 971 1.52 -11.93 26.69
CA LEU A 971 0.40 -11.57 27.57
C LEU A 971 0.74 -11.74 29.06
N LEU A 972 1.42 -12.83 29.42
CA LEU A 972 1.88 -13.07 30.80
C LEU A 972 2.96 -12.06 31.22
N ARG A 973 3.91 -11.73 30.33
CA ARG A 973 4.92 -10.69 30.58
C ARG A 973 4.26 -9.33 30.77
N ARG A 974 3.31 -8.97 29.90
CA ARG A 974 2.50 -7.74 30.03
C ARG A 974 1.83 -7.65 31.40
N LYS A 975 1.15 -8.72 31.82
CA LYS A 975 0.48 -8.80 33.13
C LYS A 975 1.44 -8.55 34.28
N LYS A 976 2.58 -9.27 34.31
CA LYS A 976 3.58 -9.10 35.37
C LYS A 976 4.06 -7.65 35.45
N LEU A 977 4.37 -7.03 34.31
CA LEU A 977 4.81 -5.64 34.27
C LEU A 977 3.72 -4.64 34.70
N GLN A 978 2.46 -4.89 34.37
CA GLN A 978 1.33 -4.09 34.84
C GLN A 978 1.13 -4.21 36.36
N GLU A 979 1.43 -5.38 36.93
CA GLU A 979 1.38 -5.64 38.37
C GLU A 979 2.67 -5.22 39.11
N GLY A 980 3.65 -4.63 38.43
CA GLY A 980 4.94 -4.26 39.03
C GLY A 980 5.82 -5.45 39.42
N LYS A 981 5.53 -6.66 38.92
CA LYS A 981 6.29 -7.90 39.22
C LYS A 981 7.48 -8.06 38.28
N LYS A 982 8.56 -8.65 38.79
CA LYS A 982 9.73 -9.06 37.98
C LYS A 982 9.34 -10.15 36.98
N LEU A 983 9.93 -10.12 35.79
CA LEU A 983 9.71 -11.15 34.77
C LEU A 983 10.44 -12.46 35.09
N PHE A 984 11.68 -12.35 35.60
CA PHE A 984 12.61 -13.43 35.92
C PHE A 984 13.21 -13.25 37.32
#